data_AF-Q6T545-F1
#
_entry.id   AF-Q6T545-F1
#
_cell.length_a   1.000
_cell.length_b   1.000
_cell.length_c   1.000
_cell.angle_alpha   90.00
_cell.angle_beta   90.00
_cell.angle_gamma   90.00
#
_symmetry.space_group_name_H-M   'P 1'
#
loop_
_entity.id
_entity.type
_entity.pdbx_description
1 polymer ?
#
loop_
_entity_poly.entity_id
_entity_poly.type
_entity_poly.pdbx_seq_one_letter_code
_entity_poly.pdbx_strand_id
1 'polypeptide(L)'
;MKTVLGKTNVTDTVSQTDLDQVTTLQADRLGIKSIDGVEYLNNLTQINFSNNQLTDITPLKNLTKLVDILMNNNQIADITPLANLTNLTGLTLFNNQITDLDPLKNLTNLNRLELSSNTISDISALSGLTSLQQLSFGNQVTDLKPLANLTTLERLDISSNKVSDISVLAKLTNLESLIATNNQISDITPLGILTNLDELSLNGNQLKDIGTLASLTNLTDLDLANNQISNLAPLSGLTKLTELKLGANQISNISPLAGLTALTNLELNENQLEDISPISNLKNLTYLTLYFNNISDISPVSSLTKLQRLFFYNNKVSDVSSLANLTNINWLSAGHNQISDLTPLANLTRITQLGLNDQAWTNAPVNYKANVSIPNTVKNVTGALIAPATISDGGSYTEPDITWNLPSYTNEVSYTFSQPVTIGKGTTTFSGTVTQPLKAIFNAKFHVDGKETTKEVEAGNLLTEPAKPVKEGHTFVGWFDAQTGGTKWNFSTDKMPTNDIDLYAQFSINSYTATFENDGVTTSQTVDYQGLLQEPTPPTKEGYTFKGWYDAKTGGDKWDFATSKMPAKNITLYAQYSANSYTATFDVDGKSTTQAVDYQGLLKEPKAPTKAGYTFKGWYDEKTDGKKWDFATDKMPANDITLYAQFTKNPVAPPTTGGNTPPTTNNGGNTTPPSANIPGSDTSN
;
A
#
# COMPACT_ATOMS: atom_id res chain seq x y z
N MET A 1 -71.94 -30.07 3.05
CA MET A 1 -73.43 -30.03 3.07
C MET A 1 -74.07 -30.68 4.30
N LYS A 2 -73.91 -31.98 4.58
CA LYS A 2 -74.54 -32.66 5.76
C LYS A 2 -74.64 -31.81 7.04
N THR A 3 -73.49 -31.34 7.54
CA THR A 3 -73.39 -30.52 8.75
C THR A 3 -74.03 -29.14 8.60
N VAL A 4 -73.88 -28.51 7.42
CA VAL A 4 -74.46 -27.19 7.07
C VAL A 4 -75.99 -27.23 7.12
N LEU A 5 -76.58 -28.36 6.68
CA LEU A 5 -78.03 -28.58 6.63
C LEU A 5 -78.59 -29.22 7.93
N GLY A 6 -77.80 -29.26 9.01
CA GLY A 6 -78.23 -29.82 10.31
C GLY A 6 -78.52 -31.32 10.30
N LYS A 7 -78.01 -32.07 9.32
CA LYS A 7 -78.29 -33.50 9.14
C LYS A 7 -77.26 -34.39 9.84
N THR A 8 -77.66 -35.61 10.17
CA THR A 8 -76.86 -36.58 10.91
C THR A 8 -76.07 -37.51 9.98
N ASN A 9 -76.68 -37.96 8.89
CA ASN A 9 -76.10 -38.81 7.85
C ASN A 9 -76.10 -38.09 6.49
N VAL A 10 -75.16 -38.44 5.61
CA VAL A 10 -75.11 -37.94 4.23
C VAL A 10 -76.27 -38.45 3.36
N THR A 11 -76.95 -39.52 3.81
CA THR A 11 -78.16 -40.07 3.18
C THR A 11 -79.47 -39.46 3.70
N ASP A 12 -79.42 -38.53 4.66
CA ASP A 12 -80.62 -37.86 5.18
C ASP A 12 -81.23 -36.96 4.09
N THR A 13 -82.54 -37.06 3.88
CA THR A 13 -83.21 -36.27 2.84
C THR A 13 -83.30 -34.78 3.19
N VAL A 14 -83.25 -33.96 2.15
CA VAL A 14 -83.35 -32.51 2.16
C VAL A 14 -84.36 -32.06 1.10
N SER A 15 -85.12 -31.02 1.42
CA SER A 15 -86.02 -30.32 0.51
C SER A 15 -85.32 -29.12 -0.13
N GLN A 16 -85.87 -28.59 -1.22
CA GLN A 16 -85.37 -27.33 -1.79
C GLN A 16 -85.45 -26.18 -0.77
N THR A 17 -86.46 -26.18 0.10
CA THR A 17 -86.58 -25.20 1.19
C THR A 17 -85.43 -25.28 2.20
N ASP A 18 -84.90 -26.48 2.48
CA ASP A 18 -83.70 -26.66 3.33
C ASP A 18 -82.44 -26.10 2.63
N LEU A 19 -82.30 -26.39 1.33
CA LEU A 19 -81.17 -25.93 0.49
C LEU A 19 -81.17 -24.41 0.32
N ASP A 20 -82.35 -23.81 0.16
CA ASP A 20 -82.56 -22.36 0.05
C ASP A 20 -82.21 -21.60 1.36
N GLN A 21 -82.00 -22.27 2.49
CA GLN A 21 -81.50 -21.60 3.71
C GLN A 21 -79.99 -21.28 3.63
N VAL A 22 -79.25 -21.91 2.71
CA VAL A 22 -77.79 -21.76 2.62
C VAL A 22 -77.43 -20.52 1.81
N THR A 23 -77.07 -19.44 2.52
CA THR A 23 -76.63 -18.18 1.92
C THR A 23 -75.11 -18.02 1.87
N THR A 24 -74.37 -18.73 2.72
CA THR A 24 -72.91 -18.77 2.69
C THR A 24 -72.40 -20.20 2.84
N LEU A 25 -71.25 -20.50 2.22
CA LEU A 25 -70.63 -21.82 2.32
C LEU A 25 -69.11 -21.71 2.45
N GLN A 26 -68.61 -22.01 3.66
CA GLN A 26 -67.19 -22.16 3.95
C GLN A 26 -66.82 -23.65 3.84
N ALA A 27 -66.00 -23.99 2.85
CA ALA A 27 -65.66 -25.36 2.46
C ALA A 27 -64.19 -25.47 1.98
N ASP A 28 -63.31 -24.61 2.48
CA ASP A 28 -61.89 -24.64 2.17
C ASP A 28 -61.17 -25.84 2.81
N ARG A 29 -60.07 -26.29 2.19
CA ARG A 29 -59.18 -27.33 2.73
C ARG A 29 -59.87 -28.68 3.02
N LEU A 30 -61.00 -28.97 2.38
CA LEU A 30 -61.79 -30.19 2.61
C LEU A 30 -61.47 -31.36 1.66
N GLY A 31 -60.56 -31.17 0.70
CA GLY A 31 -60.23 -32.21 -0.30
C GLY A 31 -61.33 -32.44 -1.34
N ILE A 32 -62.12 -31.41 -1.61
CA ILE A 32 -63.26 -31.46 -2.54
C ILE A 32 -62.72 -31.48 -3.98
N LYS A 33 -63.27 -32.40 -4.80
CA LYS A 33 -62.90 -32.57 -6.21
C LYS A 33 -63.98 -32.12 -7.18
N SER A 34 -65.24 -32.09 -6.73
CA SER A 34 -66.41 -31.62 -7.47
C SER A 34 -67.34 -30.87 -6.50
N ILE A 35 -68.00 -29.85 -7.04
CA ILE A 35 -69.06 -29.07 -6.38
C ILE A 35 -70.46 -29.39 -6.95
N ASP A 36 -70.64 -30.55 -7.57
CA ASP A 36 -71.96 -31.01 -8.04
C ASP A 36 -72.99 -30.99 -6.89
N GLY A 37 -74.18 -30.50 -7.18
CA GLY A 37 -75.25 -30.23 -6.22
C GLY A 37 -75.20 -28.85 -5.57
N VAL A 38 -74.14 -28.06 -5.76
CA VAL A 38 -74.08 -26.64 -5.31
C VAL A 38 -75.01 -25.75 -6.14
N GLU A 39 -75.34 -26.13 -7.37
CA GLU A 39 -76.32 -25.46 -8.24
C GLU A 39 -77.73 -25.38 -7.63
N TYR A 40 -78.07 -26.24 -6.66
CA TYR A 40 -79.35 -26.20 -5.94
C TYR A 40 -79.36 -25.20 -4.77
N LEU A 41 -78.23 -24.59 -4.41
CA LEU A 41 -78.11 -23.63 -3.31
C LEU A 41 -78.39 -22.20 -3.80
N ASN A 42 -79.59 -21.99 -4.34
CA ASN A 42 -80.01 -20.80 -5.11
C ASN A 42 -79.84 -19.44 -4.39
N ASN A 43 -79.65 -19.46 -3.08
CA ASN A 43 -79.55 -18.27 -2.23
C ASN A 43 -78.11 -17.94 -1.79
N LEU A 44 -77.10 -18.67 -2.29
CA LEU A 44 -75.70 -18.37 -2.03
C LEU A 44 -75.32 -16.96 -2.49
N THR A 45 -74.72 -16.20 -1.58
CA THR A 45 -74.11 -14.89 -1.83
C THR A 45 -72.59 -14.92 -1.64
N GLN A 46 -72.07 -15.86 -0.85
CA GLN A 46 -70.62 -16.02 -0.62
C GLN A 46 -70.21 -17.49 -0.57
N ILE A 47 -69.12 -17.85 -1.26
CA ILE A 47 -68.53 -19.18 -1.22
C ILE A 47 -67.02 -19.14 -1.02
N ASN A 48 -66.50 -20.11 -0.26
CA ASN A 48 -65.09 -20.37 -0.14
C ASN A 48 -64.82 -21.86 -0.35
N PHE A 49 -64.25 -22.19 -1.50
CA PHE A 49 -63.74 -23.51 -1.86
C PHE A 49 -62.22 -23.48 -2.08
N SER A 50 -61.50 -22.52 -1.48
CA SER A 50 -60.05 -22.44 -1.62
C SER A 50 -59.33 -23.70 -1.10
N ASN A 51 -58.13 -23.98 -1.61
CA ASN A 51 -57.30 -25.11 -1.15
C ASN A 51 -57.99 -26.48 -1.30
N ASN A 52 -58.67 -26.70 -2.42
CA ASN A 52 -59.31 -27.97 -2.76
C ASN A 52 -58.65 -28.57 -4.01
N GLN A 53 -59.35 -29.41 -4.77
CA GLN A 53 -58.89 -30.00 -6.02
C GLN A 53 -59.94 -29.83 -7.12
N LEU A 54 -60.62 -28.68 -7.15
CA LEU A 54 -61.64 -28.37 -8.15
C LEU A 54 -61.01 -28.17 -9.52
N THR A 55 -61.64 -28.72 -10.55
CA THR A 55 -61.32 -28.48 -11.97
C THR A 55 -62.52 -27.91 -12.72
N ASP A 56 -63.70 -28.53 -12.54
CA ASP A 56 -64.98 -28.08 -13.07
C ASP A 56 -65.73 -27.23 -12.03
N ILE A 57 -66.22 -26.07 -12.48
CA ILE A 57 -67.04 -25.13 -11.70
C ILE A 57 -68.38 -24.81 -12.39
N THR A 58 -68.81 -25.63 -13.35
CA THR A 58 -70.10 -25.54 -14.05
C THR A 58 -71.31 -25.42 -13.11
N PRO A 59 -71.37 -26.09 -11.93
CA PRO A 59 -72.42 -25.87 -10.92
C PRO A 59 -72.65 -24.42 -10.50
N LEU A 60 -71.66 -23.53 -10.62
CA LEU A 60 -71.81 -22.12 -10.24
C LEU A 60 -72.61 -21.29 -11.26
N LYS A 61 -72.79 -21.78 -12.49
CA LYS A 61 -73.23 -20.98 -13.66
C LYS A 61 -74.51 -20.17 -13.48
N ASN A 62 -75.45 -20.66 -12.66
CA ASN A 62 -76.76 -20.05 -12.45
C ASN A 62 -76.91 -19.40 -11.06
N LEU A 63 -75.86 -19.40 -10.23
CA LEU A 63 -75.87 -18.84 -8.87
C LEU A 63 -75.65 -17.32 -8.90
N THR A 64 -76.49 -16.61 -9.66
CA THR A 64 -76.34 -15.17 -9.95
C THR A 64 -76.48 -14.25 -8.73
N LYS A 65 -76.81 -14.78 -7.55
CA LYS A 65 -76.78 -14.06 -6.27
C LYS A 65 -75.39 -14.00 -5.61
N LEU A 66 -74.40 -14.72 -6.15
CA LEU A 66 -73.02 -14.65 -5.66
C LEU A 66 -72.45 -13.24 -5.79
N VAL A 67 -71.83 -12.78 -4.70
CA VAL A 67 -71.18 -11.48 -4.52
C VAL A 67 -69.68 -11.64 -4.23
N ASP A 68 -69.30 -12.69 -3.51
CA ASP A 68 -67.88 -13.00 -3.23
C ASP A 68 -67.57 -14.50 -3.44
N ILE A 69 -66.47 -14.79 -4.13
CA ILE A 69 -66.00 -16.16 -4.44
C ILE A 69 -64.52 -16.28 -4.10
N LEU A 70 -64.18 -17.21 -3.20
CA LEU A 70 -62.80 -17.62 -2.90
C LEU A 70 -62.56 -19.05 -3.41
N MET A 71 -61.76 -19.20 -4.47
CA MET A 71 -61.42 -20.50 -5.10
C MET A 71 -59.94 -20.63 -5.48
N ASN A 72 -59.07 -19.83 -4.85
CA ASN A 72 -57.62 -19.96 -4.99
C ASN A 72 -57.09 -21.34 -4.55
N ASN A 73 -55.90 -21.72 -5.01
CA ASN A 73 -55.26 -23.01 -4.72
C ASN A 73 -56.18 -24.18 -5.13
N ASN A 74 -56.56 -24.23 -6.41
CA ASN A 74 -57.32 -25.31 -7.05
C ASN A 74 -56.65 -25.71 -8.38
N GLN A 75 -57.37 -26.42 -9.26
CA GLN A 75 -56.89 -26.87 -10.58
C GLN A 75 -57.83 -26.38 -11.69
N ILE A 76 -58.48 -25.23 -11.49
CA ILE A 76 -59.47 -24.66 -12.40
C ILE A 76 -58.74 -24.07 -13.62
N ALA A 77 -59.19 -24.43 -14.82
CA ALA A 77 -58.70 -23.86 -16.08
C ALA A 77 -59.81 -23.13 -16.86
N ASP A 78 -61.02 -23.71 -16.88
CA ASP A 78 -62.21 -23.12 -17.51
C ASP A 78 -63.01 -22.30 -16.48
N ILE A 79 -63.12 -21.00 -16.75
CA ILE A 79 -63.92 -20.05 -15.95
C ILE A 79 -65.15 -19.52 -16.69
N THR A 80 -65.53 -20.11 -17.83
CA THR A 80 -66.78 -19.78 -18.55
C THR A 80 -68.05 -19.88 -17.69
N PRO A 81 -68.16 -20.73 -16.64
CA PRO A 81 -69.32 -20.72 -15.74
C PRO A 81 -69.49 -19.40 -14.98
N LEU A 82 -68.43 -18.60 -14.80
CA LEU A 82 -68.51 -17.34 -14.05
C LEU A 82 -69.11 -16.18 -14.85
N ALA A 83 -69.22 -16.30 -16.18
CA ALA A 83 -69.44 -15.15 -17.08
C ALA A 83 -70.75 -14.36 -16.89
N ASN A 84 -71.75 -14.97 -16.25
CA ASN A 84 -73.06 -14.34 -15.98
C ASN A 84 -73.26 -13.97 -14.50
N LEU A 85 -72.25 -14.13 -13.65
CA LEU A 85 -72.32 -13.83 -12.21
C LEU A 85 -72.07 -12.33 -11.96
N THR A 86 -72.82 -11.47 -12.64
CA THR A 86 -72.56 -10.02 -12.71
C THR A 86 -72.74 -9.26 -11.40
N ASN A 87 -73.29 -9.90 -10.35
CA ASN A 87 -73.34 -9.35 -8.99
C ASN A 87 -72.03 -9.53 -8.19
N LEU A 88 -71.03 -10.21 -8.75
CA LEU A 88 -69.73 -10.37 -8.10
C LEU A 88 -69.02 -9.03 -7.89
N THR A 89 -68.59 -8.80 -6.65
CA THR A 89 -67.68 -7.73 -6.26
C THR A 89 -66.29 -8.28 -5.93
N GLY A 90 -66.20 -9.47 -5.34
CA GLY A 90 -64.93 -10.15 -5.04
C GLY A 90 -64.77 -11.49 -5.75
N LEU A 91 -63.64 -11.67 -6.42
CA LEU A 91 -63.28 -12.94 -7.07
C LEU A 91 -61.81 -13.28 -6.88
N THR A 92 -61.54 -14.32 -6.09
CA THR A 92 -60.19 -14.78 -5.74
C THR A 92 -59.94 -16.15 -6.39
N LEU A 93 -59.03 -16.18 -7.36
CA LEU A 93 -58.72 -17.31 -8.24
C LEU A 93 -57.20 -17.57 -8.41
N PHE A 94 -56.35 -16.96 -7.59
CA PHE A 94 -54.90 -17.15 -7.68
C PHE A 94 -54.48 -18.63 -7.48
N ASN A 95 -53.34 -19.02 -8.06
CA ASN A 95 -52.83 -20.40 -8.03
C ASN A 95 -53.87 -21.43 -8.54
N ASN A 96 -54.15 -21.32 -9.83
CA ASN A 96 -55.01 -22.19 -10.64
C ASN A 96 -54.31 -22.41 -12.01
N GLN A 97 -55.04 -22.91 -13.02
CA GLN A 97 -54.53 -23.21 -14.36
C GLN A 97 -55.21 -22.33 -15.44
N ILE A 98 -55.68 -21.14 -15.05
CA ILE A 98 -56.45 -20.24 -15.91
C ILE A 98 -55.51 -19.61 -16.95
N THR A 99 -55.97 -19.57 -18.20
CA THR A 99 -55.26 -18.90 -19.32
C THR A 99 -56.16 -17.87 -20.00
N ASP A 100 -57.43 -18.24 -20.23
CA ASP A 100 -58.44 -17.38 -20.83
C ASP A 100 -59.21 -16.58 -19.76
N LEU A 101 -59.24 -15.26 -19.93
CA LEU A 101 -59.95 -14.32 -19.06
C LEU A 101 -61.21 -13.74 -19.70
N ASP A 102 -61.52 -14.07 -20.95
CA ASP A 102 -62.64 -13.55 -21.71
C ASP A 102 -64.02 -13.75 -21.01
N PRO A 103 -64.25 -14.80 -20.19
CA PRO A 103 -65.42 -14.91 -19.32
C PRO A 103 -65.60 -13.78 -18.31
N LEU A 104 -64.53 -13.11 -17.86
CA LEU A 104 -64.60 -12.09 -16.81
C LEU A 104 -65.08 -10.72 -17.30
N LYS A 105 -65.04 -10.44 -18.60
CA LYS A 105 -65.19 -9.07 -19.16
C LYS A 105 -66.50 -8.34 -18.82
N ASN A 106 -67.56 -9.09 -18.48
CA ASN A 106 -68.87 -8.53 -18.13
C ASN A 106 -69.08 -8.39 -16.60
N LEU A 107 -68.11 -8.78 -15.78
CA LEU A 107 -68.20 -8.72 -14.31
C LEU A 107 -67.82 -7.33 -13.78
N THR A 108 -68.43 -6.29 -14.36
CA THR A 108 -68.01 -4.88 -14.18
C THR A 108 -68.19 -4.34 -12.76
N ASN A 109 -68.88 -5.07 -11.87
CA ASN A 109 -69.04 -4.74 -10.46
C ASN A 109 -67.88 -5.22 -9.56
N LEU A 110 -66.89 -5.95 -10.12
CA LEU A 110 -65.72 -6.40 -9.37
C LEU A 110 -64.92 -5.21 -8.81
N ASN A 111 -64.71 -5.22 -7.49
CA ASN A 111 -63.76 -4.35 -6.79
C ASN A 111 -62.46 -5.08 -6.42
N ARG A 112 -62.50 -6.41 -6.28
CA ARG A 112 -61.34 -7.27 -6.00
C ARG A 112 -61.28 -8.43 -6.99
N LEU A 113 -60.16 -8.54 -7.71
CA LEU A 113 -59.87 -9.65 -8.62
C LEU A 113 -58.45 -10.16 -8.43
N GLU A 114 -58.29 -11.39 -7.96
CA GLU A 114 -56.97 -11.98 -7.67
C GLU A 114 -56.71 -13.18 -8.57
N LEU A 115 -55.79 -13.05 -9.52
CA LEU A 115 -55.47 -14.04 -10.56
C LEU A 115 -53.97 -14.38 -10.63
N SER A 116 -53.15 -13.97 -9.67
CA SER A 116 -51.71 -14.29 -9.65
C SER A 116 -51.44 -15.81 -9.66
N SER A 117 -50.25 -16.24 -10.09
CA SER A 117 -49.89 -17.65 -10.22
C SER A 117 -50.85 -18.50 -11.08
N ASN A 118 -51.36 -17.93 -12.17
CA ASN A 118 -52.02 -18.66 -13.26
C ASN A 118 -51.10 -18.69 -14.50
N THR A 119 -51.62 -19.05 -15.68
CA THR A 119 -50.87 -19.06 -16.96
C THR A 119 -51.37 -17.99 -17.93
N ILE A 120 -51.84 -16.86 -17.41
CA ILE A 120 -52.43 -15.75 -18.15
C ILE A 120 -51.36 -15.00 -18.94
N SER A 121 -51.58 -14.80 -20.25
CA SER A 121 -50.76 -13.94 -21.12
C SER A 121 -51.50 -12.72 -21.69
N ASP A 122 -52.84 -12.79 -21.78
CA ASP A 122 -53.70 -11.72 -22.30
C ASP A 122 -54.65 -11.23 -21.20
N ILE A 123 -54.69 -9.91 -21.00
CA ILE A 123 -55.54 -9.24 -20.00
C ILE A 123 -56.53 -8.25 -20.65
N SER A 124 -56.76 -8.33 -21.96
CA SER A 124 -57.69 -7.48 -22.71
C SER A 124 -59.12 -7.49 -22.13
N ALA A 125 -59.57 -8.64 -21.64
CA ALA A 125 -60.84 -8.83 -20.94
C ALA A 125 -61.00 -7.96 -19.68
N LEU A 126 -59.91 -7.52 -19.04
CA LEU A 126 -59.95 -6.68 -17.83
C LEU A 126 -60.32 -5.22 -18.13
N SER A 127 -60.21 -4.77 -19.38
CA SER A 127 -60.29 -3.33 -19.74
C SER A 127 -61.63 -2.64 -19.44
N GLY A 128 -62.71 -3.40 -19.26
CA GLY A 128 -64.04 -2.91 -18.87
C GLY A 128 -64.32 -2.94 -17.36
N LEU A 129 -63.43 -3.49 -16.54
CA LEU A 129 -63.67 -3.75 -15.11
C LEU A 129 -63.36 -2.50 -14.24
N THR A 130 -63.92 -1.36 -14.63
CA THR A 130 -63.59 -0.01 -14.10
C THR A 130 -64.04 0.26 -12.66
N SER A 131 -64.47 -0.77 -11.92
CA SER A 131 -64.74 -0.71 -10.48
C SER A 131 -63.64 -1.36 -9.63
N LEU A 132 -62.61 -1.96 -10.25
CA LEU A 132 -61.52 -2.62 -9.56
C LEU A 132 -60.70 -1.64 -8.71
N GLN A 133 -60.57 -1.95 -7.43
CA GLN A 133 -59.69 -1.30 -6.46
C GLN A 133 -58.45 -2.15 -6.17
N GLN A 134 -58.62 -3.48 -6.12
CA GLN A 134 -57.54 -4.46 -5.91
C GLN A 134 -57.47 -5.44 -7.08
N LEU A 135 -56.30 -5.55 -7.72
CA LEU A 135 -56.07 -6.46 -8.85
C LEU A 135 -54.72 -7.19 -8.72
N SER A 136 -54.72 -8.51 -8.97
CA SER A 136 -53.50 -9.25 -9.25
C SER A 136 -53.66 -10.19 -10.45
N PHE A 137 -52.59 -10.45 -11.22
CA PHE A 137 -52.59 -11.42 -12.32
C PHE A 137 -51.18 -11.93 -12.67
N GLY A 138 -51.09 -13.15 -13.19
CA GLY A 138 -49.83 -13.71 -13.70
C GLY A 138 -50.01 -15.04 -14.45
N ASN A 139 -48.97 -15.60 -15.06
CA ASN A 139 -47.55 -15.25 -14.98
C ASN A 139 -46.84 -15.03 -16.34
N GLN A 140 -47.58 -14.78 -17.42
CA GLN A 140 -47.04 -14.64 -18.78
C GLN A 140 -47.30 -13.28 -19.44
N VAL A 141 -47.88 -12.31 -18.71
CA VAL A 141 -48.31 -11.03 -19.29
C VAL A 141 -47.12 -10.16 -19.67
N THR A 142 -47.23 -9.49 -20.83
CA THR A 142 -46.25 -8.51 -21.34
C THR A 142 -46.88 -7.13 -21.58
N ASP A 143 -48.09 -7.08 -22.15
CA ASP A 143 -48.78 -5.82 -22.47
C ASP A 143 -49.77 -5.44 -21.36
N LEU A 144 -49.49 -4.32 -20.69
CA LEU A 144 -50.35 -3.77 -19.64
C LEU A 144 -51.41 -2.76 -20.14
N LYS A 145 -51.43 -2.40 -21.44
CA LYS A 145 -52.36 -1.39 -21.98
C LYS A 145 -53.84 -1.59 -21.60
N PRO A 146 -54.40 -2.80 -21.46
CA PRO A 146 -55.77 -2.99 -21.01
C PRO A 146 -56.10 -2.35 -19.65
N LEU A 147 -55.11 -2.11 -18.79
CA LEU A 147 -55.31 -1.44 -17.50
C LEU A 147 -55.65 0.07 -17.63
N ALA A 148 -55.51 0.67 -18.82
CA ALA A 148 -55.52 2.14 -19.00
C ALA A 148 -56.75 2.90 -18.47
N ASN A 149 -57.89 2.22 -18.32
CA ASN A 149 -59.15 2.81 -17.83
C ASN A 149 -59.48 2.41 -16.38
N LEU A 150 -58.66 1.58 -15.73
CA LEU A 150 -58.89 1.04 -14.38
C LEU A 150 -58.41 2.03 -13.31
N THR A 151 -58.77 3.31 -13.45
CA THR A 151 -58.26 4.42 -12.63
C THR A 151 -58.73 4.39 -11.18
N THR A 152 -59.66 3.48 -10.84
CA THR A 152 -60.08 3.15 -9.48
C THR A 152 -59.09 2.26 -8.72
N LEU A 153 -58.06 1.72 -9.38
CA LEU A 153 -57.08 0.84 -8.74
C LEU A 153 -56.28 1.58 -7.65
N GLU A 154 -56.33 1.00 -6.45
CA GLU A 154 -55.60 1.40 -5.24
C GLU A 154 -54.43 0.42 -4.99
N ARG A 155 -54.62 -0.88 -5.29
CA ARG A 155 -53.63 -1.94 -5.06
C ARG A 155 -53.47 -2.82 -6.30
N LEU A 156 -52.24 -2.90 -6.84
CA LEU A 156 -51.94 -3.66 -8.05
C LEU A 156 -50.71 -4.57 -7.85
N ASP A 157 -50.91 -5.87 -8.08
CA ASP A 157 -49.83 -6.88 -8.08
C ASP A 157 -49.68 -7.53 -9.47
N ILE A 158 -48.59 -7.20 -10.15
CA ILE A 158 -48.18 -7.74 -11.46
C ILE A 158 -46.94 -8.62 -11.35
N SER A 159 -46.66 -9.16 -10.16
CA SER A 159 -45.44 -9.93 -9.90
C SER A 159 -45.32 -11.20 -10.75
N SER A 160 -44.08 -11.58 -11.05
CA SER A 160 -43.72 -12.78 -11.82
C SER A 160 -44.40 -12.82 -13.20
N ASN A 161 -44.35 -11.71 -13.92
CA ASN A 161 -44.77 -11.61 -15.32
C ASN A 161 -43.55 -11.36 -16.23
N LYS A 162 -43.79 -10.91 -17.47
CA LYS A 162 -42.77 -10.58 -18.47
C LYS A 162 -42.84 -9.10 -18.84
N VAL A 163 -43.26 -8.25 -17.91
CA VAL A 163 -43.47 -6.81 -18.13
C VAL A 163 -42.13 -6.09 -18.14
N SER A 164 -41.92 -5.25 -19.14
CA SER A 164 -40.84 -4.23 -19.18
C SER A 164 -41.38 -2.81 -19.36
N ASP A 165 -42.46 -2.65 -20.14
CA ASP A 165 -43.19 -1.39 -20.33
C ASP A 165 -44.30 -1.23 -19.26
N ILE A 166 -44.09 -0.29 -18.35
CA ILE A 166 -45.06 0.13 -17.33
C ILE A 166 -45.67 1.52 -17.60
N SER A 167 -45.54 2.05 -18.83
CA SER A 167 -46.02 3.39 -19.22
C SER A 167 -47.51 3.63 -18.94
N VAL A 168 -48.33 2.59 -19.00
CA VAL A 168 -49.76 2.66 -18.67
C VAL A 168 -50.03 2.97 -17.20
N LEU A 169 -49.14 2.60 -16.29
CA LEU A 169 -49.35 2.77 -14.84
C LEU A 169 -49.45 4.25 -14.45
N ALA A 170 -48.85 5.16 -15.24
CA ALA A 170 -48.99 6.61 -15.09
C ALA A 170 -50.46 7.09 -15.11
N LYS A 171 -51.40 6.31 -15.65
CA LYS A 171 -52.85 6.62 -15.63
C LYS A 171 -53.54 6.24 -14.32
N LEU A 172 -52.91 5.40 -13.50
CA LEU A 172 -53.49 4.80 -12.29
C LEU A 172 -53.11 5.62 -11.06
N THR A 173 -53.39 6.93 -11.07
CA THR A 173 -52.90 7.87 -10.06
C THR A 173 -53.45 7.66 -8.64
N ASN A 174 -54.43 6.77 -8.47
CA ASN A 174 -54.97 6.37 -7.18
C ASN A 174 -54.23 5.18 -6.54
N LEU A 175 -53.19 4.63 -7.19
CA LEU A 175 -52.39 3.55 -6.61
C LEU A 175 -51.68 4.01 -5.32
N GLU A 176 -51.97 3.25 -4.25
CA GLU A 176 -51.33 3.29 -2.93
C GLU A 176 -50.28 2.17 -2.82
N SER A 177 -50.55 1.02 -3.44
CA SER A 177 -49.67 -0.16 -3.45
C SER A 177 -49.40 -0.69 -4.86
N LEU A 178 -48.13 -0.81 -5.22
CA LEU A 178 -47.68 -1.42 -6.47
C LEU A 178 -46.61 -2.49 -6.21
N ILE A 179 -46.96 -3.75 -6.49
CA ILE A 179 -46.04 -4.90 -6.41
C ILE A 179 -45.79 -5.39 -7.84
N ALA A 180 -44.54 -5.27 -8.32
CA ALA A 180 -44.12 -5.70 -9.65
C ALA A 180 -42.84 -6.54 -9.60
N THR A 181 -42.72 -7.37 -8.55
CA THR A 181 -41.55 -8.22 -8.28
C THR A 181 -41.31 -9.22 -9.43
N ASN A 182 -40.05 -9.56 -9.73
CA ASN A 182 -39.67 -10.56 -10.74
C ASN A 182 -40.26 -10.26 -12.14
N ASN A 183 -39.90 -9.10 -12.69
CA ASN A 183 -40.27 -8.65 -14.03
C ASN A 183 -39.00 -8.24 -14.82
N GLN A 184 -39.16 -7.47 -15.90
CA GLN A 184 -38.08 -7.01 -16.78
C GLN A 184 -38.04 -5.47 -16.85
N ILE A 185 -38.48 -4.80 -15.78
CA ILE A 185 -38.60 -3.35 -15.72
C ILE A 185 -37.21 -2.73 -15.55
N SER A 186 -36.90 -1.73 -16.38
CA SER A 186 -35.68 -0.91 -16.28
C SER A 186 -35.97 0.59 -16.28
N ASP A 187 -37.07 1.02 -16.92
CA ASP A 187 -37.59 2.38 -16.88
C ASP A 187 -38.75 2.48 -15.87
N ILE A 188 -38.59 3.33 -14.86
CA ILE A 188 -39.61 3.64 -13.85
C ILE A 188 -40.13 5.08 -13.91
N THR A 189 -39.76 5.85 -14.94
CA THR A 189 -40.29 7.21 -15.15
C THR A 189 -41.82 7.32 -15.14
N PRO A 190 -42.62 6.30 -15.57
CA PRO A 190 -44.08 6.35 -15.46
C PRO A 190 -44.61 6.45 -14.02
N LEU A 191 -43.83 6.04 -13.02
CA LEU A 191 -44.23 6.09 -11.62
C LEU A 191 -44.21 7.51 -11.03
N GLY A 192 -43.53 8.47 -11.66
CA GLY A 192 -43.21 9.78 -11.05
C GLY A 192 -44.39 10.70 -10.71
N ILE A 193 -45.61 10.34 -11.13
CA ILE A 193 -46.85 11.04 -10.79
C ILE A 193 -47.78 10.23 -9.87
N LEU A 194 -47.37 9.01 -9.48
CA LEU A 194 -48.13 8.13 -8.58
C LEU A 194 -47.83 8.46 -7.11
N THR A 195 -47.99 9.73 -6.76
CA THR A 195 -47.57 10.28 -5.45
C THR A 195 -48.38 9.76 -4.28
N ASN A 196 -49.44 8.98 -4.51
CA ASN A 196 -50.21 8.30 -3.47
C ASN A 196 -49.56 6.99 -2.99
N LEU A 197 -48.55 6.46 -3.72
CA LEU A 197 -47.85 5.24 -3.32
C LEU A 197 -47.24 5.34 -1.92
N ASP A 198 -47.64 4.42 -1.04
CA ASP A 198 -47.05 4.17 0.28
C ASP A 198 -46.30 2.82 0.36
N GLU A 199 -46.59 1.89 -0.57
CA GLU A 199 -45.96 0.58 -0.71
C GLU A 199 -45.52 0.35 -2.17
N LEU A 200 -44.23 0.13 -2.39
CA LEU A 200 -43.67 -0.13 -3.73
C LEU A 200 -42.65 -1.26 -3.70
N SER A 201 -42.92 -2.34 -4.43
CA SER A 201 -41.96 -3.43 -4.64
C SER A 201 -41.62 -3.61 -6.11
N LEU A 202 -40.35 -3.37 -6.44
CA LEU A 202 -39.73 -3.60 -7.74
C LEU A 202 -38.57 -4.60 -7.63
N ASN A 203 -38.63 -5.50 -6.65
CA ASN A 203 -37.64 -6.56 -6.43
C ASN A 203 -37.44 -7.42 -7.70
N GLY A 204 -36.22 -7.84 -8.01
CA GLY A 204 -35.97 -8.78 -9.12
C GLY A 204 -36.29 -8.17 -10.49
N ASN A 205 -35.75 -6.99 -10.76
CA ASN A 205 -35.93 -6.27 -12.01
C ASN A 205 -34.55 -5.86 -12.59
N GLN A 206 -34.52 -4.88 -13.50
CA GLN A 206 -33.32 -4.42 -14.20
C GLN A 206 -33.06 -2.93 -13.92
N LEU A 207 -33.45 -2.46 -12.73
CA LEU A 207 -33.34 -1.05 -12.35
C LEU A 207 -31.90 -0.64 -12.10
N LYS A 208 -31.55 0.58 -12.53
CA LYS A 208 -30.26 1.21 -12.26
C LYS A 208 -30.42 2.69 -11.93
N ASP A 209 -31.20 3.40 -12.74
CA ASP A 209 -31.67 4.75 -12.41
C ASP A 209 -32.94 4.64 -11.56
N ILE A 210 -32.92 5.32 -10.42
CA ILE A 210 -34.05 5.44 -9.50
C ILE A 210 -34.42 6.91 -9.22
N GLY A 211 -33.97 7.84 -10.08
CA GLY A 211 -34.23 9.28 -9.96
C GLY A 211 -35.71 9.64 -9.77
N THR A 212 -36.60 8.88 -10.42
CA THR A 212 -38.06 9.07 -10.33
C THR A 212 -38.61 8.91 -8.91
N LEU A 213 -38.01 8.03 -8.09
CA LEU A 213 -38.50 7.73 -6.74
C LEU A 213 -38.47 8.93 -5.80
N ALA A 214 -37.64 9.95 -6.08
CA ALA A 214 -37.57 11.17 -5.28
C ALA A 214 -38.90 11.96 -5.21
N SER A 215 -39.83 11.71 -6.13
CA SER A 215 -41.20 12.28 -6.10
C SER A 215 -42.15 11.55 -5.14
N LEU A 216 -41.87 10.28 -4.81
CA LEU A 216 -42.77 9.38 -4.11
C LEU A 216 -42.66 9.51 -2.59
N THR A 217 -42.73 10.74 -2.09
CA THR A 217 -42.51 11.12 -0.67
C THR A 217 -43.52 10.54 0.33
N ASN A 218 -44.53 9.79 -0.12
CA ASN A 218 -45.45 9.05 0.73
C ASN A 218 -44.99 7.63 1.08
N LEU A 219 -43.97 7.08 0.39
CA LEU A 219 -43.49 5.71 0.60
C LEU A 219 -43.08 5.42 2.05
N THR A 220 -43.54 4.27 2.54
CA THR A 220 -43.28 3.71 3.88
C THR A 220 -42.61 2.32 3.82
N ASP A 221 -42.94 1.48 2.83
CA ASP A 221 -42.20 0.27 2.45
C ASP A 221 -41.73 0.40 1.00
N LEU A 222 -40.45 0.12 0.77
CA LEU A 222 -39.81 0.17 -0.54
C LEU A 222 -38.86 -1.02 -0.71
N ASP A 223 -39.20 -1.93 -1.63
CA ASP A 223 -38.34 -3.04 -2.02
C ASP A 223 -37.77 -2.84 -3.43
N LEU A 224 -36.45 -2.71 -3.49
CA LEU A 224 -35.63 -2.56 -4.69
C LEU A 224 -34.53 -3.62 -4.76
N ALA A 225 -34.63 -4.71 -3.99
CA ALA A 225 -33.60 -5.74 -3.96
C ALA A 225 -33.53 -6.52 -5.29
N ASN A 226 -32.41 -7.20 -5.56
CA ASN A 226 -32.14 -7.90 -6.83
C ASN A 226 -32.29 -6.97 -8.06
N ASN A 227 -31.48 -5.90 -8.08
CA ASN A 227 -31.42 -4.91 -9.16
C ASN A 227 -29.95 -4.52 -9.47
N GLN A 228 -29.73 -3.43 -10.20
CA GLN A 228 -28.41 -2.94 -10.64
C GLN A 228 -28.14 -1.51 -10.12
N ILE A 229 -28.74 -1.15 -8.98
CA ILE A 229 -28.71 0.20 -8.41
C ILE A 229 -27.37 0.45 -7.71
N SER A 230 -26.82 1.65 -7.90
CA SER A 230 -25.62 2.11 -7.18
C SER A 230 -25.75 3.52 -6.60
N ASN A 231 -26.60 4.37 -7.19
CA ASN A 231 -26.83 5.74 -6.72
C ASN A 231 -28.11 5.83 -5.87
N LEU A 232 -27.95 6.02 -4.55
CA LEU A 232 -29.06 6.15 -3.60
C LEU A 232 -29.50 7.59 -3.33
N ALA A 233 -28.91 8.60 -3.98
CA ALA A 233 -29.27 10.01 -3.77
C ALA A 233 -30.79 10.30 -3.89
N PRO A 234 -31.55 9.70 -4.84
CA PRO A 234 -33.00 9.91 -4.95
C PRO A 234 -33.81 9.48 -3.72
N LEU A 235 -33.30 8.55 -2.91
CA LEU A 235 -34.00 8.04 -1.73
C LEU A 235 -33.90 8.97 -0.52
N SER A 236 -32.94 9.91 -0.51
CA SER A 236 -32.60 10.72 0.68
C SER A 236 -33.75 11.57 1.25
N GLY A 237 -34.72 11.94 0.41
CA GLY A 237 -35.92 12.69 0.81
C GLY A 237 -37.08 11.84 1.32
N LEU A 238 -37.02 10.51 1.21
CA LEU A 238 -38.12 9.58 1.51
C LEU A 238 -38.21 9.27 3.01
N THR A 239 -38.24 10.32 3.84
CA THR A 239 -38.09 10.24 5.31
C THR A 239 -39.22 9.52 6.04
N LYS A 240 -40.31 9.15 5.34
CA LYS A 240 -41.38 8.29 5.86
C LYS A 240 -41.06 6.79 5.82
N LEU A 241 -40.01 6.37 5.09
CA LEU A 241 -39.63 4.96 4.97
C LEU A 241 -39.37 4.33 6.35
N THR A 242 -40.13 3.28 6.65
CA THR A 242 -39.95 2.40 7.80
C THR A 242 -39.30 1.08 7.41
N GLU A 243 -39.53 0.62 6.17
CA GLU A 243 -38.87 -0.55 5.59
C GLU A 243 -38.21 -0.18 4.26
N LEU A 244 -36.95 -0.58 4.08
CA LEU A 244 -36.19 -0.35 2.84
C LEU A 244 -35.31 -1.56 2.51
N LYS A 245 -35.60 -2.20 1.38
CA LYS A 245 -34.86 -3.39 0.92
C LYS A 245 -34.04 -3.05 -0.32
N LEU A 246 -32.72 -3.15 -0.20
CA LEU A 246 -31.72 -2.81 -1.21
C LEU A 246 -30.71 -3.95 -1.43
N GLY A 247 -31.01 -5.15 -0.95
CA GLY A 247 -30.15 -6.34 -1.11
C GLY A 247 -29.87 -6.68 -2.58
N ALA A 248 -28.75 -7.34 -2.88
CA ALA A 248 -28.39 -7.77 -4.24
C ALA A 248 -28.41 -6.60 -5.25
N ASN A 249 -27.52 -5.63 -5.05
CA ASN A 249 -27.36 -4.42 -5.86
C ASN A 249 -25.85 -4.07 -6.04
N GLN A 250 -25.55 -2.86 -6.52
CA GLN A 250 -24.19 -2.38 -6.81
C GLN A 250 -23.81 -1.19 -5.91
N ILE A 251 -24.30 -1.17 -4.67
CA ILE A 251 -24.17 -0.03 -3.75
C ILE A 251 -22.84 -0.12 -3.00
N SER A 252 -22.04 0.96 -3.07
CA SER A 252 -20.84 1.17 -2.24
C SER A 252 -20.94 2.39 -1.31
N ASN A 253 -21.94 3.26 -1.49
CA ASN A 253 -22.13 4.48 -0.70
C ASN A 253 -23.58 4.61 -0.22
N ILE A 254 -23.76 4.54 1.10
CA ILE A 254 -25.06 4.65 1.79
C ILE A 254 -25.25 5.98 2.54
N SER A 255 -24.39 6.98 2.31
CA SER A 255 -24.54 8.33 2.86
C SER A 255 -25.93 8.96 2.60
N PRO A 256 -26.58 8.76 1.42
CA PRO A 256 -27.94 9.25 1.19
C PRO A 256 -29.00 8.70 2.16
N LEU A 257 -28.77 7.54 2.78
CA LEU A 257 -29.72 6.91 3.70
C LEU A 257 -29.69 7.55 5.10
N ALA A 258 -28.68 8.35 5.43
CA ALA A 258 -28.45 8.90 6.78
C ALA A 258 -29.65 9.67 7.37
N GLY A 259 -30.50 10.28 6.53
CA GLY A 259 -31.69 11.02 6.94
C GLY A 259 -32.93 10.16 7.21
N LEU A 260 -32.93 8.87 6.82
CA LEU A 260 -34.08 7.96 6.87
C LEU A 260 -34.31 7.38 8.28
N THR A 261 -34.31 8.25 9.28
CA THR A 261 -34.30 7.88 10.70
C THR A 261 -35.56 7.14 11.18
N ALA A 262 -36.62 7.09 10.38
CA ALA A 262 -37.82 6.28 10.63
C ALA A 262 -37.62 4.77 10.39
N LEU A 263 -36.56 4.36 9.67
CA LEU A 263 -36.30 2.97 9.32
C LEU A 263 -36.22 2.06 10.56
N THR A 264 -37.00 0.97 10.50
CA THR A 264 -37.00 -0.15 11.44
C THR A 264 -36.44 -1.42 10.78
N ASN A 265 -36.61 -1.56 9.46
CA ASN A 265 -36.06 -2.63 8.64
C ASN A 265 -35.18 -2.03 7.52
N LEU A 266 -33.93 -2.49 7.41
CA LEU A 266 -33.02 -2.13 6.32
C LEU A 266 -32.25 -3.35 5.82
N GLU A 267 -32.38 -3.65 4.52
CA GLU A 267 -31.63 -4.72 3.87
C GLU A 267 -30.58 -4.16 2.90
N LEU A 268 -29.31 -4.47 3.15
CA LEU A 268 -28.14 -4.00 2.40
C LEU A 268 -27.16 -5.14 2.07
N ASN A 269 -27.62 -6.39 2.13
CA ASN A 269 -26.83 -7.55 1.75
C ASN A 269 -26.44 -7.56 0.26
N GLU A 270 -25.44 -8.36 -0.11
CA GLU A 270 -25.04 -8.62 -1.50
C GLU A 270 -24.81 -7.30 -2.27
N ASN A 271 -23.92 -6.48 -1.71
CA ASN A 271 -23.56 -5.16 -2.21
C ASN A 271 -22.02 -4.99 -2.15
N GLN A 272 -21.53 -3.76 -2.29
CA GLN A 272 -20.11 -3.42 -2.37
C GLN A 272 -19.69 -2.51 -1.20
N LEU A 273 -20.35 -2.64 -0.04
CA LEU A 273 -20.14 -1.77 1.12
C LEU A 273 -18.82 -2.09 1.83
N GLU A 274 -18.14 -1.02 2.28
CA GLU A 274 -16.98 -1.08 3.17
C GLU A 274 -17.19 -0.09 4.33
N ASP A 275 -17.45 1.19 4.03
CA ASP A 275 -17.91 2.18 5.00
C ASP A 275 -19.42 2.08 5.25
N ILE A 276 -19.78 1.77 6.50
CA ILE A 276 -21.17 1.74 6.98
C ILE A 276 -21.45 2.78 8.08
N SER A 277 -20.58 3.78 8.24
CA SER A 277 -20.76 4.87 9.21
C SER A 277 -22.11 5.60 9.14
N PRO A 278 -22.76 5.79 7.96
CA PRO A 278 -24.08 6.44 7.89
C PRO A 278 -25.20 5.69 8.62
N ILE A 279 -25.11 4.36 8.78
CA ILE A 279 -26.12 3.55 9.48
C ILE A 279 -26.24 3.97 10.95
N SER A 280 -25.19 4.53 11.54
CA SER A 280 -25.21 5.00 12.93
C SER A 280 -26.31 6.04 13.22
N ASN A 281 -26.87 6.73 12.22
CA ASN A 281 -27.99 7.65 12.39
C ASN A 281 -29.36 6.94 12.52
N LEU A 282 -29.47 5.69 12.09
CA LEU A 282 -30.73 4.95 11.92
C LEU A 282 -31.20 4.27 13.22
N LYS A 283 -31.32 5.05 14.30
CA LYS A 283 -31.55 4.57 15.69
C LYS A 283 -32.81 3.72 15.89
N ASN A 284 -33.72 3.68 14.93
CA ASN A 284 -34.97 2.92 14.99
C ASN A 284 -34.84 1.48 14.46
N LEU A 285 -33.72 1.11 13.83
CA LEU A 285 -33.51 -0.23 13.28
C LEU A 285 -33.68 -1.35 14.31
N THR A 286 -34.52 -2.31 13.96
CA THR A 286 -34.72 -3.59 14.65
C THR A 286 -34.18 -4.76 13.81
N TYR A 287 -34.15 -4.62 12.49
CA TYR A 287 -33.64 -5.61 11.53
C TYR A 287 -32.63 -4.97 10.58
N LEU A 288 -31.47 -5.61 10.42
CA LEU A 288 -30.40 -5.13 9.53
C LEU A 288 -29.67 -6.31 8.86
N THR A 289 -29.67 -6.34 7.52
CA THR A 289 -28.79 -7.22 6.73
C THR A 289 -27.67 -6.42 6.07
N LEU A 290 -26.47 -6.98 6.14
CA LEU A 290 -25.19 -6.48 5.61
C LEU A 290 -24.34 -7.62 5.05
N TYR A 291 -24.88 -8.84 4.98
CA TYR A 291 -24.15 -10.04 4.59
C TYR A 291 -23.71 -10.00 3.11
N PHE A 292 -22.64 -10.70 2.72
CA PHE A 292 -22.00 -10.57 1.39
C PHE A 292 -21.66 -9.10 1.04
N ASN A 293 -20.76 -8.49 1.81
CA ASN A 293 -20.17 -7.17 1.55
C ASN A 293 -18.65 -7.22 1.84
N ASN A 294 -17.98 -6.05 1.84
CA ASN A 294 -16.54 -5.91 2.11
C ASN A 294 -16.24 -5.28 3.48
N ILE A 295 -17.22 -5.25 4.39
CA ILE A 295 -17.16 -4.49 5.66
C ILE A 295 -16.09 -5.09 6.58
N SER A 296 -15.17 -4.24 7.05
CA SER A 296 -14.15 -4.61 8.05
C SER A 296 -14.44 -4.01 9.42
N ASP A 297 -15.02 -2.80 9.47
CA ASP A 297 -15.46 -2.14 10.70
C ASP A 297 -16.98 -2.26 10.89
N ILE A 298 -17.40 -3.06 11.87
CA ILE A 298 -18.81 -3.21 12.25
C ILE A 298 -19.26 -2.17 13.30
N SER A 299 -18.35 -1.36 13.84
CA SER A 299 -18.61 -0.48 14.98
C SER A 299 -19.76 0.53 14.83
N PRO A 300 -20.14 1.03 13.63
CA PRO A 300 -21.29 1.94 13.49
C PRO A 300 -22.63 1.35 13.99
N VAL A 301 -22.79 0.01 13.94
CA VAL A 301 -24.03 -0.66 14.38
C VAL A 301 -24.18 -0.71 15.90
N SER A 302 -23.10 -0.51 16.67
CA SER A 302 -23.11 -0.50 18.16
C SER A 302 -24.09 0.50 18.77
N SER A 303 -24.42 1.55 18.02
CA SER A 303 -25.29 2.63 18.44
C SER A 303 -26.79 2.37 18.17
N LEU A 304 -27.13 1.22 17.59
CA LEU A 304 -28.47 0.79 17.22
C LEU A 304 -29.10 -0.06 18.33
N THR A 305 -29.34 0.55 19.50
CA THR A 305 -29.72 -0.20 20.71
C THR A 305 -31.06 -0.93 20.63
N LYS A 306 -31.92 -0.63 19.64
CA LYS A 306 -33.17 -1.35 19.37
C LYS A 306 -33.00 -2.63 18.53
N LEU A 307 -31.80 -2.87 18.00
CA LEU A 307 -31.55 -3.89 17.00
C LEU A 307 -31.74 -5.31 17.57
N GLN A 308 -32.54 -6.11 16.85
CA GLN A 308 -32.97 -7.45 17.24
C GLN A 308 -32.36 -8.53 16.35
N ARG A 309 -32.25 -8.28 15.05
CA ARG A 309 -31.65 -9.22 14.09
C ARG A 309 -30.55 -8.54 13.29
N LEU A 310 -29.34 -9.10 13.37
CA LEU A 310 -28.15 -8.60 12.70
C LEU A 310 -27.50 -9.71 11.85
N PHE A 311 -27.39 -9.47 10.55
CA PHE A 311 -26.79 -10.41 9.61
C PHE A 311 -25.65 -9.74 8.85
N PHE A 312 -24.40 -10.13 9.11
CA PHE A 312 -23.22 -9.61 8.40
C PHE A 312 -22.25 -10.73 8.01
N TYR A 313 -22.75 -11.96 7.83
CA TYR A 313 -21.94 -13.07 7.35
C TYR A 313 -21.36 -12.81 5.95
N ASN A 314 -20.23 -13.42 5.59
CA ASN A 314 -19.47 -13.07 4.37
C ASN A 314 -19.08 -11.58 4.33
N ASN A 315 -18.21 -11.19 5.26
CA ASN A 315 -17.57 -9.87 5.35
C ASN A 315 -16.12 -10.05 5.86
N LYS A 316 -15.45 -8.96 6.25
CA LYS A 316 -14.04 -8.95 6.72
C LYS A 316 -13.91 -8.54 8.18
N VAL A 317 -14.99 -8.65 8.98
CA VAL A 317 -15.03 -8.19 10.37
C VAL A 317 -14.16 -9.08 11.24
N SER A 318 -13.15 -8.51 11.90
CA SER A 318 -12.28 -9.22 12.86
C SER A 318 -12.60 -8.87 14.31
N ASP A 319 -12.93 -7.60 14.60
CA ASP A 319 -13.32 -7.13 15.92
C ASP A 319 -14.85 -6.98 16.05
N VAL A 320 -15.40 -7.59 17.10
CA VAL A 320 -16.82 -7.51 17.50
C VAL A 320 -17.01 -6.87 18.88
N SER A 321 -15.98 -6.23 19.44
CA SER A 321 -16.01 -5.49 20.72
C SER A 321 -17.21 -4.55 20.84
N SER A 322 -17.49 -3.82 19.76
CA SER A 322 -18.56 -2.85 19.62
C SER A 322 -19.97 -3.44 19.76
N LEU A 323 -20.15 -4.75 19.50
CA LEU A 323 -21.46 -5.41 19.56
C LEU A 323 -21.93 -5.71 21.00
N ALA A 324 -21.05 -5.63 21.99
CA ALA A 324 -21.35 -5.95 23.39
C ALA A 324 -22.53 -5.14 23.98
N ASN A 325 -22.81 -3.96 23.43
CA ASN A 325 -23.89 -3.06 23.87
C ASN A 325 -25.27 -3.44 23.29
N LEU A 326 -25.35 -4.33 22.29
CA LEU A 326 -26.57 -4.66 21.55
C LEU A 326 -27.43 -5.72 22.27
N THR A 327 -27.71 -5.46 23.55
CA THR A 327 -28.41 -6.37 24.48
C THR A 327 -29.83 -6.80 24.05
N ASN A 328 -30.41 -6.16 23.02
CA ASN A 328 -31.70 -6.53 22.43
C ASN A 328 -31.61 -7.58 21.30
N ILE A 329 -30.41 -7.94 20.83
CA ILE A 329 -30.23 -8.92 19.75
C ILE A 329 -30.77 -10.30 20.17
N ASN A 330 -31.60 -10.87 19.30
CA ASN A 330 -32.10 -12.24 19.34
C ASN A 330 -31.59 -13.11 18.19
N TRP A 331 -31.19 -12.52 17.05
CA TRP A 331 -30.53 -13.23 15.96
C TRP A 331 -29.22 -12.52 15.57
N LEU A 332 -28.10 -13.22 15.72
CA LEU A 332 -26.78 -12.76 15.28
C LEU A 332 -26.20 -13.76 14.26
N SER A 333 -25.99 -13.33 13.02
CA SER A 333 -25.35 -14.15 11.98
C SER A 333 -24.10 -13.46 11.42
N ALA A 334 -22.94 -14.02 11.74
CA ALA A 334 -21.61 -13.47 11.51
C ALA A 334 -20.60 -14.54 11.04
N GLY A 335 -21.07 -15.63 10.43
CA GLY A 335 -20.20 -16.62 9.78
C GLY A 335 -19.39 -16.02 8.61
N HIS A 336 -18.35 -16.70 8.13
CA HIS A 336 -17.50 -16.21 7.03
C HIS A 336 -17.02 -14.75 7.24
N ASN A 337 -16.43 -14.50 8.41
CA ASN A 337 -15.76 -13.26 8.79
C ASN A 337 -14.32 -13.59 9.26
N GLN A 338 -13.68 -12.69 10.01
CA GLN A 338 -12.32 -12.84 10.52
C GLN A 338 -12.29 -12.89 12.06
N ILE A 339 -13.40 -13.31 12.69
CA ILE A 339 -13.61 -13.23 14.13
C ILE A 339 -12.77 -14.30 14.84
N SER A 340 -11.93 -13.85 15.78
CA SER A 340 -11.06 -14.73 16.58
C SER A 340 -11.36 -14.72 18.09
N ASP A 341 -12.10 -13.72 18.60
CA ASP A 341 -12.41 -13.57 20.02
C ASP A 341 -13.92 -13.36 20.23
N LEU A 342 -14.56 -14.31 20.93
CA LEU A 342 -16.00 -14.24 21.23
C LEU A 342 -16.33 -13.58 22.57
N THR A 343 -15.33 -13.16 23.37
CA THR A 343 -15.59 -12.55 24.70
C THR A 343 -16.50 -11.33 24.69
N PRO A 344 -16.52 -10.43 23.66
CA PRO A 344 -17.46 -9.32 23.62
C PRO A 344 -18.94 -9.74 23.59
N LEU A 345 -19.23 -10.93 23.06
CA LEU A 345 -20.58 -11.42 22.86
C LEU A 345 -21.18 -12.09 24.11
N ALA A 346 -20.38 -12.30 25.17
CA ALA A 346 -20.76 -13.09 26.35
C ALA A 346 -22.04 -12.62 27.05
N ASN A 347 -22.30 -11.31 27.06
CA ASN A 347 -23.46 -10.72 27.74
C ASN A 347 -24.72 -10.65 26.85
N LEU A 348 -24.66 -11.06 25.58
CA LEU A 348 -25.79 -11.03 24.63
C LEU A 348 -26.77 -12.20 24.85
N THR A 349 -27.17 -12.40 26.10
CA THR A 349 -27.97 -13.54 26.59
C THR A 349 -29.39 -13.65 26.02
N ARG A 350 -29.85 -12.66 25.25
CA ARG A 350 -31.14 -12.70 24.53
C ARG A 350 -31.07 -13.41 23.17
N ILE A 351 -29.87 -13.75 22.69
CA ILE A 351 -29.66 -14.51 21.46
C ILE A 351 -30.44 -15.83 21.52
N THR A 352 -31.22 -16.11 20.46
CA THR A 352 -31.97 -17.35 20.22
C THR A 352 -31.55 -18.03 18.91
N GLN A 353 -30.94 -17.29 17.98
CA GLN A 353 -30.35 -17.78 16.74
C GLN A 353 -28.94 -17.21 16.57
N LEU A 354 -27.97 -18.08 16.29
CA LEU A 354 -26.55 -17.71 16.26
C LEU A 354 -25.84 -18.38 15.07
N GLY A 355 -25.04 -17.61 14.33
CA GLY A 355 -24.17 -18.09 13.25
C GLY A 355 -22.77 -17.52 13.43
N LEU A 356 -21.77 -18.37 13.66
CA LEU A 356 -20.35 -17.99 13.81
C LEU A 356 -19.41 -18.91 13.00
N ASN A 357 -19.95 -19.68 12.07
CA ASN A 357 -19.22 -20.69 11.30
C ASN A 357 -18.18 -20.08 10.34
N ASP A 358 -17.15 -20.86 10.05
CA ASP A 358 -16.27 -20.75 8.88
C ASP A 358 -15.60 -19.38 8.72
N GLN A 359 -15.08 -18.86 9.84
CA GLN A 359 -14.18 -17.71 9.86
C GLN A 359 -12.89 -18.02 9.09
N ALA A 360 -12.26 -17.02 8.48
CA ALA A 360 -10.95 -17.20 7.86
C ALA A 360 -10.12 -15.92 7.92
N TRP A 361 -8.87 -16.02 8.36
CA TRP A 361 -7.92 -14.91 8.27
C TRP A 361 -6.49 -15.40 8.03
N THR A 362 -5.66 -14.47 7.55
CA THR A 362 -4.23 -14.68 7.32
C THR A 362 -3.46 -13.85 8.33
N ASN A 363 -2.63 -14.51 9.14
CA ASN A 363 -1.73 -13.83 10.07
C ASN A 363 -0.66 -13.00 9.31
N ALA A 364 -0.02 -12.07 10.03
CA ALA A 364 1.21 -11.46 9.54
C ALA A 364 2.27 -12.55 9.27
N PRO A 365 3.01 -12.51 8.13
CA PRO A 365 4.03 -13.51 7.82
C PRO A 365 5.14 -13.57 8.88
N VAL A 366 5.61 -14.78 9.19
CA VAL A 366 6.77 -15.00 10.07
C VAL A 366 7.94 -15.62 9.29
N ASN A 367 9.16 -15.53 9.79
CA ASN A 367 10.31 -16.16 9.12
C ASN A 367 10.21 -17.68 9.20
N TYR A 368 10.44 -18.37 8.08
CA TYR A 368 10.57 -19.83 8.06
C TYR A 368 11.74 -20.27 8.95
N LYS A 369 11.52 -21.35 9.70
CA LYS A 369 12.52 -22.08 10.47
C LYS A 369 12.17 -23.57 10.38
N ALA A 370 13.12 -24.46 10.63
CA ALA A 370 12.81 -25.88 10.76
C ALA A 370 11.84 -26.17 11.92
N ASN A 371 11.88 -25.37 12.99
CA ASN A 371 10.89 -25.38 14.06
C ASN A 371 10.19 -24.01 14.13
N VAL A 372 8.95 -23.94 13.65
CA VAL A 372 8.11 -22.73 13.71
C VAL A 372 7.08 -22.91 14.83
N SER A 373 6.89 -21.87 15.64
CA SER A 373 5.88 -21.85 16.69
C SER A 373 5.16 -20.50 16.68
N ILE A 374 3.83 -20.52 16.78
CA ILE A 374 2.98 -19.33 16.87
C ILE A 374 1.95 -19.50 18.00
N PRO A 375 1.56 -18.42 18.71
CA PRO A 375 0.52 -18.51 19.72
C PRO A 375 -0.85 -18.72 19.08
N ASN A 376 -1.67 -19.58 19.68
CA ASN A 376 -3.09 -19.66 19.42
C ASN A 376 -3.79 -18.40 19.98
N THR A 377 -4.55 -17.71 19.14
CA THR A 377 -5.28 -16.49 19.51
C THR A 377 -6.79 -16.70 19.63
N VAL A 378 -7.29 -17.88 19.27
CA VAL A 378 -8.73 -18.15 19.15
C VAL A 378 -9.35 -18.34 20.52
N LYS A 379 -10.27 -17.46 20.92
CA LYS A 379 -10.93 -17.49 22.23
C LYS A 379 -12.43 -17.75 22.12
N ASN A 380 -12.91 -18.62 23.01
CA ASN A 380 -14.33 -18.83 23.22
C ASN A 380 -14.97 -17.67 24.02
N VAL A 381 -16.27 -17.77 24.23
CA VAL A 381 -17.07 -16.77 24.95
C VAL A 381 -16.65 -16.55 26.42
N THR A 382 -15.94 -17.50 27.03
CA THR A 382 -15.40 -17.38 28.41
C THR A 382 -13.98 -16.81 28.45
N GLY A 383 -13.36 -16.55 27.29
CA GLY A 383 -11.98 -16.09 27.16
C GLY A 383 -10.92 -17.19 27.21
N ALA A 384 -11.33 -18.46 27.28
CA ALA A 384 -10.41 -19.59 27.20
C ALA A 384 -10.04 -19.87 25.74
N LEU A 385 -8.81 -20.34 25.51
CA LEU A 385 -8.33 -20.70 24.17
C LEU A 385 -9.06 -21.93 23.63
N ILE A 386 -9.37 -21.91 22.34
CA ILE A 386 -9.96 -23.04 21.63
C ILE A 386 -8.83 -23.83 20.99
N ALA A 387 -8.61 -25.06 21.45
CA ALA A 387 -7.61 -25.94 20.86
C ALA A 387 -7.88 -26.17 19.35
N PRO A 388 -6.84 -26.18 18.48
CA PRO A 388 -7.02 -26.48 17.07
C PRO A 388 -7.70 -27.84 16.83
N ALA A 389 -8.64 -27.87 15.89
CA ALA A 389 -9.31 -29.09 15.45
C ALA A 389 -8.45 -29.90 14.45
N THR A 390 -7.73 -29.19 13.57
CA THR A 390 -6.67 -29.76 12.72
C THR A 390 -5.50 -28.79 12.61
N ILE A 391 -4.31 -29.31 12.33
CA ILE A 391 -3.08 -28.53 12.12
C ILE A 391 -2.41 -29.12 10.87
N SER A 392 -1.98 -28.27 9.94
CA SER A 392 -1.32 -28.70 8.70
C SER A 392 0.08 -29.27 8.97
N ASP A 393 0.67 -29.94 7.98
CA ASP A 393 2.10 -30.31 7.95
C ASP A 393 2.60 -31.10 9.18
N GLY A 394 1.71 -31.85 9.83
CA GLY A 394 2.03 -32.63 11.03
C GLY A 394 2.30 -31.79 12.28
N GLY A 395 1.85 -30.53 12.31
CA GLY A 395 1.98 -29.65 13.47
C GLY A 395 1.23 -30.15 14.70
N SER A 396 1.59 -29.59 15.85
CA SER A 396 1.15 -30.01 17.18
C SER A 396 0.73 -28.81 18.03
N TYR A 397 -0.08 -29.02 19.06
CA TYR A 397 -0.54 -27.99 19.98
C TYR A 397 -0.14 -28.31 21.42
N THR A 398 0.33 -27.31 22.14
CA THR A 398 0.49 -27.33 23.60
C THR A 398 0.26 -25.91 24.08
N GLU A 399 -0.84 -25.70 24.80
CA GLU A 399 -1.34 -24.36 25.13
C GLU A 399 -0.24 -23.45 25.73
N PRO A 400 -0.01 -22.24 25.17
CA PRO A 400 -0.80 -21.56 24.15
C PRO A 400 -0.36 -21.82 22.70
N ASP A 401 0.72 -22.55 22.45
CA ASP A 401 1.46 -22.51 21.18
C ASP A 401 1.12 -23.66 20.21
N ILE A 402 1.09 -23.33 18.92
CA ILE A 402 0.97 -24.25 17.79
C ILE A 402 2.33 -24.34 17.12
N THR A 403 2.87 -25.55 16.99
CA THR A 403 4.28 -25.79 16.62
C THR A 403 4.42 -26.82 15.50
N TRP A 404 5.23 -26.49 14.49
CA TRP A 404 5.53 -27.31 13.32
C TRP A 404 7.02 -27.62 13.24
N ASN A 405 7.35 -28.88 12.91
CA ASN A 405 8.69 -29.31 12.55
C ASN A 405 8.76 -29.56 11.04
N LEU A 406 9.22 -28.55 10.30
CA LEU A 406 9.19 -28.48 8.85
C LEU A 406 10.55 -28.93 8.27
N PRO A 407 10.66 -30.12 7.65
CA PRO A 407 11.94 -30.65 7.17
C PRO A 407 12.48 -29.91 5.93
N SER A 408 11.62 -29.14 5.25
CA SER A 408 11.93 -28.32 4.09
C SER A 408 11.07 -27.05 4.13
N TYR A 409 11.51 -26.02 3.40
CA TYR A 409 10.73 -24.80 3.24
C TYR A 409 9.34 -25.07 2.65
N THR A 410 8.32 -24.43 3.23
CA THR A 410 6.96 -24.27 2.70
C THR A 410 6.57 -22.79 2.80
N ASN A 411 5.75 -22.30 1.87
CA ASN A 411 5.31 -20.90 1.82
C ASN A 411 4.33 -20.54 2.94
N GLU A 412 3.62 -21.51 3.49
CA GLU A 412 2.63 -21.32 4.55
C GLU A 412 2.39 -22.62 5.33
N VAL A 413 1.86 -22.45 6.54
CA VAL A 413 1.22 -23.50 7.33
C VAL A 413 -0.15 -22.98 7.79
N SER A 414 -1.03 -23.86 8.25
CA SER A 414 -2.37 -23.48 8.71
C SER A 414 -2.87 -24.37 9.85
N TYR A 415 -3.91 -23.89 10.53
CA TYR A 415 -4.68 -24.70 11.45
C TYR A 415 -6.17 -24.34 11.35
N THR A 416 -7.03 -25.24 11.82
CA THR A 416 -8.47 -24.99 11.94
C THR A 416 -8.89 -25.05 13.39
N PHE A 417 -10.04 -24.45 13.70
CA PHE A 417 -10.75 -24.66 14.96
C PHE A 417 -12.22 -24.97 14.66
N SER A 418 -12.87 -25.71 15.56
CA SER A 418 -14.30 -26.04 15.44
C SER A 418 -14.85 -26.40 16.81
N GLN A 419 -15.60 -25.47 17.40
CA GLN A 419 -16.12 -25.58 18.76
C GLN A 419 -17.62 -25.21 18.79
N PRO A 420 -18.50 -26.15 19.14
CA PRO A 420 -19.88 -25.85 19.48
C PRO A 420 -19.95 -24.80 20.60
N VAL A 421 -20.73 -23.75 20.42
CA VAL A 421 -20.91 -22.65 21.39
C VAL A 421 -22.37 -22.23 21.46
N THR A 422 -22.81 -21.88 22.67
CA THR A 422 -24.16 -21.35 22.94
C THR A 422 -24.03 -20.00 23.63
N ILE A 423 -24.78 -19.00 23.15
CA ILE A 423 -24.93 -17.69 23.79
C ILE A 423 -26.43 -17.44 23.97
N GLY A 424 -26.87 -17.26 25.21
CA GLY A 424 -28.30 -17.26 25.53
C GLY A 424 -28.94 -18.63 25.25
N LYS A 425 -29.78 -18.69 24.21
CA LYS A 425 -30.38 -19.91 23.66
C LYS A 425 -29.92 -20.24 22.23
N GLY A 426 -29.24 -19.31 21.55
CA GLY A 426 -28.71 -19.56 20.21
C GLY A 426 -27.45 -20.40 20.27
N THR A 427 -27.42 -21.47 19.49
CA THR A 427 -26.32 -22.43 19.42
C THR A 427 -25.77 -22.45 18.00
N THR A 428 -24.44 -22.53 17.88
CA THR A 428 -23.74 -22.59 16.60
C THR A 428 -22.44 -23.36 16.75
N THR A 429 -21.73 -23.59 15.65
CA THR A 429 -20.31 -23.96 15.69
C THR A 429 -19.50 -22.71 15.39
N PHE A 430 -18.64 -22.31 16.31
CA PHE A 430 -17.58 -21.35 16.02
C PHE A 430 -16.43 -22.13 15.40
N SER A 431 -16.29 -22.02 14.08
CA SER A 431 -15.28 -22.70 13.28
C SER A 431 -14.51 -21.71 12.42
N GLY A 432 -13.32 -22.11 11.99
CA GLY A 432 -12.57 -21.33 11.03
C GLY A 432 -11.20 -21.90 10.70
N THR A 433 -10.53 -21.25 9.74
CA THR A 433 -9.20 -21.58 9.24
C THR A 433 -8.26 -20.38 9.43
N VAL A 434 -7.07 -20.64 9.96
CA VAL A 434 -6.05 -19.63 10.19
C VAL A 434 -4.84 -19.97 9.33
N THR A 435 -4.51 -19.08 8.39
CA THR A 435 -3.33 -19.23 7.54
C THR A 435 -2.16 -18.44 8.12
N GLN A 436 -1.00 -19.08 8.23
CA GLN A 436 0.25 -18.48 8.66
C GLN A 436 1.28 -18.54 7.52
N PRO A 437 1.48 -17.43 6.77
CA PRO A 437 2.52 -17.36 5.76
C PRO A 437 3.92 -17.43 6.40
N LEU A 438 4.84 -18.08 5.71
CA LEU A 438 6.24 -18.26 6.11
C LEU A 438 7.18 -17.65 5.07
N LYS A 439 8.11 -16.81 5.50
CA LYS A 439 9.09 -16.13 4.63
C LYS A 439 10.37 -16.93 4.50
N ALA A 440 10.81 -17.20 3.28
CA ALA A 440 12.13 -17.76 3.00
C ALA A 440 13.21 -16.70 3.21
N ILE A 441 13.86 -16.70 4.38
CA ILE A 441 14.96 -15.79 4.71
C ILE A 441 16.30 -16.52 4.55
N PHE A 442 17.27 -15.87 3.91
CA PHE A 442 18.63 -16.37 3.70
C PHE A 442 19.67 -15.31 4.08
N ASN A 443 20.90 -15.75 4.35
CA ASN A 443 22.00 -14.88 4.72
C ASN A 443 22.77 -14.38 3.50
N ALA A 444 22.84 -13.06 3.32
CA ALA A 444 23.87 -12.43 2.51
C ALA A 444 25.08 -12.10 3.41
N LYS A 445 26.22 -12.74 3.17
CA LYS A 445 27.46 -12.57 3.91
C LYS A 445 28.40 -11.67 3.12
N PHE A 446 28.88 -10.60 3.75
CA PHE A 446 29.77 -9.61 3.16
C PHE A 446 31.18 -9.74 3.73
N HIS A 447 32.14 -10.07 2.88
CA HIS A 447 33.54 -10.32 3.23
C HIS A 447 34.43 -9.15 2.82
N VAL A 448 35.10 -8.53 3.79
CA VAL A 448 36.06 -7.42 3.58
C VAL A 448 37.34 -7.72 4.34
N ASP A 449 38.45 -7.92 3.62
CA ASP A 449 39.80 -8.15 4.19
C ASP A 449 39.80 -9.19 5.35
N GLY A 450 39.05 -10.29 5.18
CA GLY A 450 38.96 -11.38 6.15
C GLY A 450 37.95 -11.19 7.28
N LYS A 451 37.15 -10.12 7.27
CA LYS A 451 36.02 -9.90 8.18
C LYS A 451 34.70 -10.18 7.47
N GLU A 452 33.83 -10.98 8.09
CA GLU A 452 32.46 -11.24 7.65
C GLU A 452 31.48 -10.32 8.39
N THR A 453 30.47 -9.82 7.67
CA THR A 453 29.23 -9.29 8.26
C THR A 453 28.02 -9.91 7.56
N THR A 454 26.95 -10.21 8.29
CA THR A 454 25.80 -10.97 7.77
C THR A 454 24.55 -10.10 7.75
N LYS A 455 23.72 -10.25 6.70
CA LYS A 455 22.40 -9.63 6.60
C LYS A 455 21.36 -10.65 6.14
N GLU A 456 20.32 -10.84 6.93
CA GLU A 456 19.15 -11.63 6.58
C GLU A 456 18.29 -10.90 5.52
N VAL A 457 17.94 -11.58 4.42
CA VAL A 457 17.09 -11.07 3.34
C VAL A 457 16.14 -12.15 2.84
N GLU A 458 14.92 -11.74 2.52
CA GLU A 458 13.88 -12.61 1.93
C GLU A 458 14.17 -12.93 0.46
N ALA A 459 14.03 -14.20 0.07
CA ALA A 459 14.28 -14.64 -1.30
C ALA A 459 13.41 -13.88 -2.31
N GLY A 460 13.99 -13.53 -3.46
CA GLY A 460 13.35 -12.74 -4.50
C GLY A 460 13.35 -11.22 -4.29
N ASN A 461 13.74 -10.72 -3.11
CA ASN A 461 13.94 -9.28 -2.86
C ASN A 461 15.35 -8.82 -3.22
N LEU A 462 15.50 -7.52 -3.49
CA LEU A 462 16.80 -6.89 -3.71
C LEU A 462 17.56 -6.72 -2.39
N LEU A 463 18.86 -6.98 -2.43
CA LEU A 463 19.79 -6.71 -1.33
C LEU A 463 20.12 -5.21 -1.31
N THR A 464 20.12 -4.57 -0.13
CA THR A 464 20.64 -3.19 -0.01
C THR A 464 22.16 -3.19 -0.08
N GLU A 465 22.77 -2.38 -0.94
CA GLU A 465 24.23 -2.23 -0.99
C GLU A 465 24.76 -1.71 0.37
N PRO A 466 25.73 -2.38 1.00
CA PRO A 466 26.36 -1.90 2.23
C PRO A 466 27.27 -0.69 1.94
N ALA A 467 27.71 0.00 3.00
CA ALA A 467 28.69 1.08 2.86
C ALA A 467 29.97 0.59 2.14
N LYS A 468 30.43 1.35 1.15
CA LYS A 468 31.60 0.97 0.34
C LYS A 468 32.85 0.87 1.23
N PRO A 469 33.52 -0.29 1.28
CA PRO A 469 34.70 -0.44 2.12
C PRO A 469 35.88 0.36 1.55
N VAL A 470 36.73 0.87 2.44
CA VAL A 470 37.89 1.70 2.08
C VAL A 470 39.17 0.92 2.40
N LYS A 471 40.10 0.89 1.44
CA LYS A 471 41.40 0.23 1.56
C LYS A 471 42.48 1.17 1.02
N GLU A 472 43.49 1.47 1.83
CA GLU A 472 44.51 2.45 1.47
C GLU A 472 45.26 2.05 0.19
N GLY A 473 45.48 3.03 -0.69
CA GLY A 473 46.18 2.83 -1.97
C GLY A 473 45.46 1.92 -2.97
N HIS A 474 44.16 1.65 -2.77
CA HIS A 474 43.33 0.87 -3.68
C HIS A 474 41.99 1.57 -3.95
N THR A 475 41.35 1.21 -5.06
CA THR A 475 39.98 1.63 -5.42
C THR A 475 39.03 0.44 -5.30
N PHE A 476 37.89 0.63 -4.62
CA PHE A 476 36.85 -0.39 -4.50
C PHE A 476 36.13 -0.60 -5.84
N VAL A 477 36.18 -1.84 -6.37
CA VAL A 477 35.64 -2.21 -7.68
C VAL A 477 34.18 -2.65 -7.58
N GLY A 478 33.82 -3.33 -6.50
CA GLY A 478 32.48 -3.85 -6.25
C GLY A 478 32.45 -5.08 -5.34
N TRP A 479 31.25 -5.61 -5.15
CA TRP A 479 30.98 -6.88 -4.48
C TRP A 479 30.86 -8.00 -5.52
N PHE A 480 31.47 -9.15 -5.26
CA PHE A 480 31.54 -10.29 -6.19
C PHE A 480 31.19 -11.61 -5.49
N ASP A 481 30.63 -12.57 -6.22
CA ASP A 481 30.28 -13.91 -5.72
C ASP A 481 31.50 -14.81 -5.35
N ALA A 482 32.72 -14.35 -5.62
CA ALA A 482 33.96 -15.07 -5.32
C ALA A 482 35.05 -14.16 -4.73
N GLN A 483 35.95 -14.73 -3.94
CA GLN A 483 37.05 -14.02 -3.27
C GLN A 483 38.01 -13.33 -4.27
N THR A 484 38.17 -13.88 -5.46
CA THR A 484 38.96 -13.30 -6.56
C THR A 484 38.27 -13.57 -7.90
N GLY A 485 37.99 -12.53 -8.69
CA GLY A 485 37.23 -12.67 -9.94
C GLY A 485 35.73 -12.86 -9.69
N GLY A 486 35.09 -13.80 -10.38
CA GLY A 486 33.65 -14.07 -10.22
C GLY A 486 32.73 -13.03 -10.87
N THR A 487 31.44 -13.12 -10.58
CA THR A 487 30.39 -12.22 -11.08
C THR A 487 30.21 -11.06 -10.12
N LYS A 488 30.18 -9.83 -10.65
CA LYS A 488 29.87 -8.64 -9.85
C LYS A 488 28.38 -8.61 -9.50
N TRP A 489 28.06 -8.58 -8.21
CA TRP A 489 26.69 -8.45 -7.74
C TRP A 489 26.14 -7.05 -8.01
N ASN A 490 24.98 -6.97 -8.64
CA ASN A 490 24.27 -5.74 -8.96
C ASN A 490 23.05 -5.56 -8.06
N PHE A 491 23.20 -4.76 -7.00
CA PHE A 491 22.14 -4.45 -6.02
C PHE A 491 20.89 -3.78 -6.62
N SER A 492 20.91 -3.36 -7.89
CA SER A 492 19.73 -2.82 -8.60
C SER A 492 18.89 -3.90 -9.31
N THR A 493 19.46 -5.08 -9.58
CA THR A 493 18.80 -6.14 -10.40
C THR A 493 18.80 -7.50 -9.73
N ASP A 494 19.86 -7.80 -8.97
CA ASP A 494 20.13 -9.15 -8.48
C ASP A 494 19.38 -9.38 -7.17
N LYS A 495 18.58 -10.44 -7.19
CA LYS A 495 17.65 -10.79 -6.13
C LYS A 495 18.24 -11.90 -5.26
N MET A 496 17.94 -11.87 -3.97
CA MET A 496 18.36 -12.90 -3.03
C MET A 496 17.86 -14.28 -3.50
N PRO A 497 18.75 -15.28 -3.70
CA PRO A 497 18.34 -16.60 -4.15
C PRO A 497 17.79 -17.43 -2.97
N THR A 498 17.39 -18.68 -3.24
CA THR A 498 16.87 -19.61 -2.22
C THR A 498 17.99 -20.35 -1.46
N ASN A 499 19.09 -19.64 -1.18
CA ASN A 499 20.25 -20.13 -0.44
C ASN A 499 21.06 -18.95 0.10
N ASP A 500 21.88 -19.19 1.12
CA ASP A 500 22.87 -18.23 1.60
C ASP A 500 23.88 -17.88 0.49
N ILE A 501 24.34 -16.63 0.44
CA ILE A 501 25.34 -16.14 -0.52
C ILE A 501 26.51 -15.47 0.18
N ASP A 502 27.69 -15.60 -0.40
CA ASP A 502 28.91 -14.92 0.02
C ASP A 502 29.31 -13.88 -1.04
N LEU A 503 29.45 -12.62 -0.60
CA LEU A 503 29.83 -11.47 -1.42
C LEU A 503 31.14 -10.87 -0.91
N TYR A 504 32.15 -10.84 -1.77
CA TYR A 504 33.50 -10.41 -1.45
C TYR A 504 33.79 -9.02 -2.03
N ALA A 505 34.33 -8.13 -1.20
CA ALA A 505 34.78 -6.82 -1.63
C ALA A 505 36.09 -6.93 -2.42
N GLN A 506 36.06 -6.55 -3.70
CA GLN A 506 37.26 -6.54 -4.54
C GLN A 506 37.78 -5.12 -4.81
N PHE A 507 39.10 -5.03 -4.93
CA PHE A 507 39.83 -3.77 -5.00
C PHE A 507 40.89 -3.82 -6.10
N SER A 508 41.01 -2.76 -6.90
CA SER A 508 42.12 -2.55 -7.81
C SER A 508 43.20 -1.73 -7.12
N ILE A 509 44.46 -2.11 -7.28
CA ILE A 509 45.59 -1.31 -6.79
C ILE A 509 45.62 0.04 -7.54
N ASN A 510 45.84 1.14 -6.82
CA ASN A 510 45.99 2.45 -7.44
C ASN A 510 47.44 2.66 -7.84
N SER A 511 47.66 3.35 -8.96
CA SER A 511 48.98 3.87 -9.31
C SER A 511 49.08 5.35 -8.99
N TYR A 512 50.30 5.77 -8.62
CA TYR A 512 50.61 7.14 -8.20
C TYR A 512 51.83 7.63 -8.97
N THR A 513 51.91 8.94 -9.16
CA THR A 513 53.00 9.57 -9.92
C THR A 513 54.05 10.16 -8.99
N ALA A 514 55.31 9.77 -9.19
CA ALA A 514 56.47 10.45 -8.64
C ALA A 514 57.05 11.41 -9.68
N THR A 515 57.21 12.67 -9.31
CA THR A 515 57.79 13.72 -10.16
C THR A 515 59.22 14.01 -9.72
N PHE A 516 60.17 14.02 -10.63
CA PHE A 516 61.57 14.32 -10.39
C PHE A 516 61.85 15.77 -10.84
N GLU A 517 62.06 16.69 -9.90
CA GLU A 517 62.32 18.12 -10.14
C GLU A 517 63.82 18.43 -10.07
N ASN A 518 64.37 18.98 -11.14
CA ASN A 518 65.76 19.43 -11.21
C ASN A 518 65.86 20.83 -11.85
N ASP A 519 66.12 21.84 -11.02
CA ASP A 519 66.27 23.25 -11.41
C ASP A 519 65.13 23.77 -12.34
N GLY A 520 63.89 23.32 -12.09
CA GLY A 520 62.70 23.70 -12.87
C GLY A 520 62.38 22.80 -14.08
N VAL A 521 63.22 21.80 -14.38
CA VAL A 521 62.90 20.73 -15.34
C VAL A 521 62.33 19.54 -14.59
N THR A 522 61.17 19.02 -15.04
CA THR A 522 60.50 17.88 -14.39
C THR A 522 60.39 16.67 -15.33
N THR A 523 60.72 15.49 -14.83
CA THR A 523 60.29 14.19 -15.41
C THR A 523 59.40 13.45 -14.42
N SER A 524 58.76 12.35 -14.82
CA SER A 524 57.90 11.60 -13.92
C SER A 524 57.85 10.10 -14.24
N GLN A 525 57.52 9.32 -13.22
CA GLN A 525 57.19 7.90 -13.32
C GLN A 525 55.86 7.64 -12.60
N THR A 526 55.06 6.73 -13.13
CA THR A 526 53.85 6.25 -12.48
C THR A 526 54.04 4.79 -12.11
N VAL A 527 53.86 4.47 -10.83
CA VAL A 527 54.07 3.13 -10.26
C VAL A 527 52.91 2.80 -9.33
N ASP A 528 52.53 1.53 -9.27
CA ASP A 528 51.50 1.04 -8.36
C ASP A 528 51.85 1.32 -6.90
N TYR A 529 50.82 1.48 -6.06
CA TYR A 529 50.97 1.60 -4.61
C TYR A 529 51.88 0.50 -4.05
N GLN A 530 52.76 0.85 -3.12
CA GLN A 530 53.77 -0.04 -2.56
C GLN A 530 54.83 -0.59 -3.56
N GLY A 531 54.80 -0.20 -4.83
CA GLY A 531 55.85 -0.49 -5.81
C GLY A 531 57.10 0.37 -5.61
N LEU A 532 58.20 -0.02 -6.27
CA LEU A 532 59.48 0.71 -6.25
C LEU A 532 59.60 1.61 -7.48
N LEU A 533 60.15 2.81 -7.29
CA LEU A 533 60.52 3.71 -8.39
C LEU A 533 61.83 3.24 -9.04
N GLN A 534 61.99 3.50 -10.34
CA GLN A 534 63.28 3.35 -11.01
C GLN A 534 64.12 4.60 -10.76
N GLU A 535 65.38 4.47 -10.35
CA GLU A 535 66.27 5.63 -10.22
C GLU A 535 66.53 6.27 -11.60
N PRO A 536 66.20 7.56 -11.82
CA PRO A 536 66.49 8.23 -13.07
C PRO A 536 67.98 8.57 -13.17
N THR A 537 68.49 8.68 -14.39
CA THR A 537 69.91 9.03 -14.66
C THR A 537 70.32 10.27 -13.85
N PRO A 538 71.43 10.23 -13.08
CA PRO A 538 71.90 11.35 -12.27
C PRO A 538 72.08 12.64 -13.10
N PRO A 539 71.39 13.74 -12.75
CA PRO A 539 71.52 15.00 -13.47
C PRO A 539 72.89 15.65 -13.21
N THR A 540 73.47 16.24 -14.26
CA THR A 540 74.73 16.98 -14.18
C THR A 540 74.49 18.49 -14.05
N LYS A 541 75.31 19.15 -13.24
CA LYS A 541 75.26 20.60 -12.99
C LYS A 541 76.68 21.15 -12.83
N GLU A 542 77.06 22.12 -13.67
CA GLU A 542 78.43 22.64 -13.73
C GLU A 542 78.89 23.21 -12.39
N GLY A 543 80.05 22.75 -11.89
CA GLY A 543 80.60 23.17 -10.60
C GLY A 543 79.90 22.59 -9.36
N TYR A 544 78.99 21.63 -9.52
CA TYR A 544 78.30 20.94 -8.43
C TYR A 544 78.40 19.41 -8.54
N THR A 545 78.35 18.72 -7.39
CA THR A 545 78.21 17.26 -7.27
C THR A 545 76.78 16.93 -6.86
N PHE A 546 76.12 16.03 -7.61
CA PHE A 546 74.78 15.52 -7.29
C PHE A 546 74.82 14.57 -6.08
N LYS A 547 73.92 14.77 -5.11
CA LYS A 547 73.84 13.99 -3.86
C LYS A 547 72.77 12.89 -3.89
N GLY A 548 71.76 13.04 -4.73
CA GLY A 548 70.58 12.17 -4.77
C GLY A 548 69.28 12.96 -4.90
N TRP A 549 68.19 12.20 -4.89
CA TRP A 549 66.81 12.69 -4.90
C TRP A 549 66.26 12.74 -3.48
N TYR A 550 65.58 13.83 -3.11
CA TYR A 550 65.08 14.09 -1.76
C TYR A 550 63.61 14.49 -1.78
N ASP A 551 62.84 14.20 -0.74
CA ASP A 551 61.40 14.53 -0.68
C ASP A 551 61.08 16.03 -0.49
N ALA A 552 62.09 16.85 -0.25
CA ALA A 552 62.01 18.30 -0.15
C ALA A 552 63.03 19.03 -1.04
N LYS A 553 62.71 20.25 -1.46
CA LYS A 553 63.56 21.08 -2.33
C LYS A 553 64.91 21.48 -1.69
N THR A 554 64.97 21.51 -0.37
CA THR A 554 66.17 21.75 0.44
C THR A 554 66.07 20.94 1.73
N GLY A 555 67.07 20.09 2.01
CA GLY A 555 66.98 19.15 3.14
C GLY A 555 66.03 17.99 2.84
N GLY A 556 65.21 17.58 3.82
CA GLY A 556 64.35 16.39 3.67
C GLY A 556 65.12 15.07 3.68
N ASP A 557 64.40 13.97 3.47
CA ASP A 557 64.94 12.63 3.47
C ASP A 557 65.35 12.20 2.05
N LYS A 558 66.50 11.52 1.94
CA LYS A 558 66.97 10.97 0.67
C LYS A 558 66.10 9.78 0.29
N TRP A 559 65.52 9.82 -0.91
CA TRP A 559 64.76 8.69 -1.44
C TRP A 559 65.70 7.52 -1.77
N ASP A 560 65.41 6.35 -1.19
CA ASP A 560 66.13 5.11 -1.49
C ASP A 560 65.33 4.28 -2.49
N PHE A 561 65.77 4.24 -3.75
CA PHE A 561 65.10 3.50 -4.82
C PHE A 561 65.10 1.97 -4.63
N ALA A 562 65.93 1.43 -3.73
CA ALA A 562 65.94 0.00 -3.42
C ALA A 562 64.91 -0.41 -2.35
N THR A 563 64.50 0.51 -1.46
CA THR A 563 63.65 0.17 -0.30
C THR A 563 62.43 1.08 -0.10
N SER A 564 62.47 2.33 -0.57
CA SER A 564 61.37 3.29 -0.45
C SER A 564 60.28 2.97 -1.45
N LYS A 565 59.08 2.74 -0.93
CA LYS A 565 57.90 2.33 -1.70
C LYS A 565 56.97 3.50 -1.98
N MET A 566 56.29 3.44 -3.12
CA MET A 566 55.34 4.47 -3.53
C MET A 566 54.17 4.58 -2.54
N PRO A 567 53.96 5.75 -1.89
CA PRO A 567 52.88 5.95 -0.92
C PRO A 567 51.53 6.13 -1.64
N ALA A 568 50.43 6.19 -0.87
CA ALA A 568 49.07 6.36 -1.40
C ALA A 568 48.75 7.80 -1.88
N LYS A 569 49.75 8.51 -2.42
CA LYS A 569 49.68 9.88 -2.94
C LYS A 569 50.78 10.10 -3.98
N ASN A 570 50.56 11.06 -4.88
CA ASN A 570 51.64 11.56 -5.74
C ASN A 570 52.72 12.24 -4.87
N ILE A 571 53.98 12.13 -5.30
CA ILE A 571 55.13 12.73 -4.62
C ILE A 571 55.99 13.53 -5.60
N THR A 572 56.77 14.45 -5.07
CA THR A 572 57.82 15.15 -5.82
C THR A 572 59.15 14.91 -5.11
N LEU A 573 60.15 14.49 -5.88
CA LEU A 573 61.52 14.28 -5.44
C LEU A 573 62.42 15.31 -6.13
N TYR A 574 63.28 15.95 -5.37
CA TYR A 574 64.09 17.08 -5.78
C TYR A 574 65.56 16.68 -5.89
N ALA A 575 66.21 17.07 -6.98
CA ALA A 575 67.64 16.89 -7.15
C ALA A 575 68.42 17.84 -6.21
N GLN A 576 69.26 17.29 -5.34
CA GLN A 576 70.11 18.10 -4.46
C GLN A 576 71.59 17.96 -4.76
N TYR A 577 72.33 19.03 -4.47
CA TYR A 577 73.70 19.24 -4.91
C TYR A 577 74.59 19.78 -3.78
N SER A 578 75.90 19.56 -3.86
CA SER A 578 76.92 20.38 -3.18
C SER A 578 77.75 21.11 -4.21
N ALA A 579 78.12 22.37 -3.94
CA ALA A 579 79.15 23.05 -4.69
C ALA A 579 80.47 22.26 -4.58
N ASN A 580 81.23 22.22 -5.67
CA ASN A 580 82.57 21.64 -5.68
C ASN A 580 83.57 22.67 -5.16
N SER A 581 84.52 22.26 -4.33
CA SER A 581 85.64 23.12 -3.93
C SER A 581 86.77 23.01 -4.94
N TYR A 582 87.30 24.17 -5.35
CA TYR A 582 88.44 24.31 -6.25
C TYR A 582 89.59 25.02 -5.54
N THR A 583 90.82 24.88 -6.06
CA THR A 583 92.04 25.41 -5.44
C THR A 583 92.53 26.67 -6.16
N ALA A 584 92.61 27.77 -5.44
CA ALA A 584 93.34 28.97 -5.86
C ALA A 584 94.78 28.91 -5.33
N THR A 585 95.76 29.07 -6.22
CA THR A 585 97.20 29.05 -5.88
C THR A 585 97.79 30.45 -6.00
N PHE A 586 98.36 30.98 -4.93
CA PHE A 586 99.02 32.28 -4.88
C PHE A 586 100.54 32.11 -4.99
N ASP A 587 101.16 32.50 -6.11
CA ASP A 587 102.59 32.36 -6.39
C ASP A 587 103.34 33.69 -6.20
N VAL A 588 104.42 33.66 -5.42
CA VAL A 588 105.35 34.78 -5.24
C VAL A 588 106.75 34.34 -5.62
N ASP A 589 107.22 34.78 -6.80
CA ASP A 589 108.56 34.45 -7.33
C ASP A 589 108.88 32.94 -7.32
N GLY A 590 107.88 32.08 -7.59
CA GLY A 590 108.02 30.62 -7.60
C GLY A 590 107.89 29.94 -6.23
N LYS A 591 107.43 30.65 -5.19
CA LYS A 591 107.01 30.07 -3.91
C LYS A 591 105.53 30.33 -3.70
N SER A 592 104.74 29.27 -3.52
CA SER A 592 103.28 29.37 -3.59
C SER A 592 102.55 28.90 -2.32
N THR A 593 101.36 29.46 -2.09
CA THR A 593 100.41 29.08 -1.03
C THR A 593 99.02 28.90 -1.62
N THR A 594 98.21 27.97 -1.11
CA THR A 594 96.88 27.68 -1.69
C THR A 594 95.72 28.07 -0.78
N GLN A 595 94.56 28.32 -1.38
CA GLN A 595 93.26 28.44 -0.72
C GLN A 595 92.23 27.58 -1.46
N ALA A 596 91.53 26.71 -0.75
CA ALA A 596 90.35 26.03 -1.26
C ALA A 596 89.13 26.95 -1.13
N VAL A 597 88.34 27.08 -2.20
CA VAL A 597 87.12 27.89 -2.27
C VAL A 597 86.05 27.13 -3.05
N ASP A 598 84.82 27.09 -2.52
CA ASP A 598 83.68 26.52 -3.23
C ASP A 598 83.39 27.30 -4.53
N TYR A 599 82.89 26.60 -5.54
CA TYR A 599 82.45 27.18 -6.81
C TYR A 599 81.55 28.40 -6.59
N GLN A 600 81.80 29.48 -7.33
CA GLN A 600 81.13 30.78 -7.18
C GLN A 600 81.38 31.53 -5.85
N GLY A 601 82.21 30.99 -4.95
CA GLY A 601 82.69 31.69 -3.75
C GLY A 601 83.78 32.72 -4.05
N LEU A 602 84.00 33.66 -3.13
CA LEU A 602 85.07 34.67 -3.22
C LEU A 602 86.35 34.17 -2.55
N LEU A 603 87.50 34.46 -3.18
CA LEU A 603 88.82 34.22 -2.58
C LEU A 603 89.07 35.24 -1.46
N LYS A 604 89.92 34.88 -0.50
CA LYS A 604 90.40 35.80 0.53
C LYS A 604 91.76 36.32 0.13
N GLU A 605 91.90 37.64 -0.02
CA GLU A 605 93.19 38.23 -0.41
C GLU A 605 94.29 37.85 0.60
N PRO A 606 95.37 37.17 0.17
CA PRO A 606 96.48 36.83 1.03
C PRO A 606 97.33 38.08 1.31
N LYS A 607 98.03 38.08 2.44
CA LYS A 607 98.86 39.22 2.88
C LYS A 607 99.86 39.60 1.77
N ALA A 608 99.85 40.89 1.39
CA ALA A 608 100.73 41.44 0.37
C ALA A 608 102.21 41.05 0.61
N PRO A 609 102.88 40.41 -0.37
CA PRO A 609 104.27 39.99 -0.22
C PRO A 609 105.24 41.17 -0.33
N THR A 610 106.40 41.05 0.32
CA THR A 610 107.43 42.09 0.36
C THR A 610 108.71 41.63 -0.33
N LYS A 611 109.21 42.39 -1.31
CA LYS A 611 110.43 42.11 -2.07
C LYS A 611 111.39 43.28 -1.95
N ALA A 612 112.59 43.05 -1.40
CA ALA A 612 113.53 44.13 -1.07
C ALA A 612 113.93 44.94 -2.33
N GLY A 613 113.77 46.26 -2.27
CA GLY A 613 114.00 47.16 -3.41
C GLY A 613 112.87 47.23 -4.44
N TYR A 614 111.70 46.62 -4.16
CA TYR A 614 110.53 46.63 -5.03
C TYR A 614 109.22 46.93 -4.26
N THR A 615 108.22 47.46 -4.96
CA THR A 615 106.85 47.72 -4.49
C THR A 615 105.86 46.73 -5.12
N PHE A 616 104.94 46.15 -4.34
CA PHE A 616 103.91 45.20 -4.79
C PHE A 616 102.71 45.90 -5.47
N LYS A 617 102.17 45.33 -6.56
CA LYS A 617 101.04 45.88 -7.34
C LYS A 617 99.71 45.16 -7.15
N GLY A 618 99.74 43.88 -6.82
CA GLY A 618 98.56 43.02 -6.73
C GLY A 618 98.81 41.61 -7.23
N TRP A 619 97.74 40.82 -7.19
CA TRP A 619 97.66 39.45 -7.69
C TRP A 619 97.04 39.43 -9.09
N TYR A 620 97.63 38.66 -10.00
CA TYR A 620 97.27 38.63 -11.42
C TYR A 620 97.17 37.18 -11.91
N ASP A 621 96.25 36.86 -12.80
CA ASP A 621 96.08 35.50 -13.34
C ASP A 621 97.28 34.98 -14.15
N GLU A 622 98.14 35.86 -14.66
CA GLU A 622 99.39 35.51 -15.35
C GLU A 622 100.65 36.19 -14.77
N LYS A 623 101.81 35.56 -15.03
CA LYS A 623 103.14 35.96 -14.51
C LYS A 623 103.59 37.34 -14.99
N THR A 624 103.14 37.76 -16.17
CA THR A 624 103.42 39.06 -16.80
C THR A 624 102.19 39.48 -17.59
N ASP A 625 101.78 40.74 -17.47
CA ASP A 625 100.70 41.38 -18.26
C ASP A 625 99.27 40.77 -18.16
N GLY A 626 99.02 39.85 -17.21
CA GLY A 626 97.68 39.30 -16.93
C GLY A 626 96.65 40.31 -16.38
N LYS A 627 95.42 39.84 -16.13
CA LYS A 627 94.36 40.62 -15.47
C LYS A 627 94.60 40.61 -13.95
N LYS A 628 94.44 41.77 -13.29
CA LYS A 628 94.44 41.84 -11.83
C LYS A 628 93.18 41.15 -11.29
N TRP A 629 93.36 40.22 -10.36
CA TRP A 629 92.25 39.56 -9.66
C TRP A 629 91.61 40.51 -8.65
N ASP A 630 90.30 40.65 -8.70
CA ASP A 630 89.52 41.43 -7.73
C ASP A 630 88.88 40.51 -6.69
N PHE A 631 89.46 40.44 -5.50
CA PHE A 631 88.96 39.62 -4.39
C PHE A 631 87.57 40.02 -3.87
N ALA A 632 87.04 41.18 -4.25
CA ALA A 632 85.68 41.59 -3.88
C ALA A 632 84.61 41.12 -4.88
N THR A 633 84.98 40.81 -6.14
CA THR A 633 84.02 40.57 -7.23
C THR A 633 84.31 39.33 -8.08
N ASP A 634 85.57 38.99 -8.31
CA ASP A 634 85.97 37.80 -9.08
C ASP A 634 85.75 36.54 -8.23
N LYS A 635 84.92 35.63 -8.74
CA LYS A 635 84.50 34.39 -8.09
C LYS A 635 85.30 33.18 -8.56
N MET A 636 85.40 32.17 -7.71
CA MET A 636 86.06 30.91 -8.04
C MET A 636 85.35 30.21 -9.22
N PRO A 637 86.05 29.97 -10.35
CA PRO A 637 85.49 29.26 -11.50
C PRO A 637 85.42 27.75 -11.25
N ALA A 638 84.90 26.98 -12.22
CA ALA A 638 84.73 25.52 -12.11
C ALA A 638 86.04 24.72 -12.30
N ASN A 639 87.18 25.32 -11.95
CA ASN A 639 88.53 24.77 -12.10
C ASN A 639 89.50 25.46 -11.13
N ASP A 640 90.62 24.80 -10.85
CA ASP A 640 91.73 25.39 -10.09
C ASP A 640 92.35 26.57 -10.86
N ILE A 641 92.79 27.61 -10.14
CA ILE A 641 93.41 28.81 -10.71
C ILE A 641 94.74 29.13 -10.03
N THR A 642 95.61 29.88 -10.72
CA THR A 642 96.86 30.41 -10.14
C THR A 642 96.92 31.92 -10.32
N LEU A 643 97.29 32.63 -9.26
CA LEU A 643 97.42 34.07 -9.19
C LEU A 643 98.86 34.43 -8.77
N TYR A 644 99.51 35.27 -9.54
CA TYR A 644 100.92 35.65 -9.42
C TYR A 644 101.09 37.05 -8.83
N ALA A 645 102.03 37.20 -7.91
CA ALA A 645 102.38 38.49 -7.32
C ALA A 645 103.30 39.32 -8.23
N GLN A 646 102.86 40.52 -8.62
CA GLN A 646 103.64 41.43 -9.47
C GLN A 646 104.24 42.63 -8.71
N PHE A 647 105.42 43.09 -9.13
CA PHE A 647 106.26 44.07 -8.41
C PHE A 647 106.90 45.15 -9.32
N THR A 648 107.46 46.23 -8.76
CA THR A 648 108.18 47.31 -9.50
C THR A 648 109.36 47.89 -8.69
N LYS A 649 110.50 48.18 -9.33
CA LYS A 649 111.82 48.44 -8.68
C LYS A 649 112.10 49.91 -8.28
N ASN A 650 112.89 50.14 -7.22
CA ASN A 650 113.20 51.46 -6.62
C ASN A 650 114.64 52.00 -6.97
N PRO A 651 114.90 53.34 -7.01
CA PRO A 651 116.19 53.97 -7.44
C PRO A 651 117.23 54.35 -6.34
N VAL A 652 118.45 54.82 -6.71
CA VAL A 652 119.67 55.01 -5.85
C VAL A 652 120.47 56.32 -6.16
N ALA A 653 121.29 56.88 -5.23
CA ALA A 653 121.97 58.21 -5.34
C ALA A 653 123.47 58.30 -4.83
N PRO A 654 124.26 59.37 -5.16
CA PRO A 654 125.73 59.49 -4.93
C PRO A 654 126.21 60.52 -3.85
N PRO A 655 127.54 60.67 -3.54
CA PRO A 655 128.07 61.38 -2.34
C PRO A 655 128.90 62.68 -2.56
N THR A 656 129.04 63.53 -1.51
CA THR A 656 129.97 64.69 -1.39
C THR A 656 130.37 65.04 0.07
N THR A 657 131.35 65.93 0.30
CA THR A 657 131.86 66.36 1.63
C THR A 657 132.11 67.88 1.77
N GLY A 658 131.68 68.51 2.88
CA GLY A 658 132.46 69.55 3.61
C GLY A 658 131.96 71.02 3.77
N GLY A 659 131.46 71.37 4.98
CA GLY A 659 131.54 72.72 5.63
C GLY A 659 130.53 73.83 5.23
N ASN A 660 130.18 74.84 6.07
CA ASN A 660 130.41 75.08 7.51
C ASN A 660 129.47 76.20 8.10
N THR A 661 128.78 75.95 9.23
CA THR A 661 128.24 76.80 10.37
C THR A 661 127.98 78.35 10.30
N PRO A 662 127.27 79.00 11.28
CA PRO A 662 126.13 78.67 12.20
C PRO A 662 125.07 79.84 12.18
N PRO A 663 124.48 80.46 13.27
CA PRO A 663 124.00 80.05 14.62
C PRO A 663 122.55 80.54 15.02
N THR A 664 122.10 80.26 16.27
CA THR A 664 120.96 80.87 17.07
C THR A 664 119.50 80.70 16.55
N THR A 665 118.41 80.51 17.33
CA THR A 665 118.13 80.23 18.78
C THR A 665 116.66 79.75 19.03
N ASN A 666 116.45 78.89 20.05
CA ASN A 666 115.32 78.72 21.01
C ASN A 666 113.80 78.49 20.66
N ASN A 667 113.25 77.50 21.40
CA ASN A 667 111.96 77.41 22.16
C ASN A 667 110.54 77.22 21.53
N GLY A 668 109.85 76.13 21.95
CA GLY A 668 108.68 76.23 22.87
C GLY A 668 107.27 75.67 22.47
N GLY A 669 106.60 74.94 23.39
CA GLY A 669 105.12 74.69 23.45
C GLY A 669 104.62 73.32 22.92
N ASN A 670 104.02 72.37 23.68
CA ASN A 670 102.66 72.28 24.34
C ASN A 670 101.52 72.00 23.30
N THR A 671 100.52 71.10 23.44
CA THR A 671 99.57 70.70 24.54
C THR A 671 98.95 69.27 24.44
N THR A 672 98.23 68.83 25.48
CA THR A 672 97.40 67.58 25.67
C THR A 672 95.88 67.82 25.44
N PRO A 673 94.87 66.99 25.89
CA PRO A 673 94.67 65.53 26.13
C PRO A 673 93.50 64.98 25.21
N PRO A 674 92.35 64.34 25.61
CA PRO A 674 91.97 63.29 26.60
C PRO A 674 91.06 62.11 26.09
N SER A 675 90.82 61.07 26.95
CA SER A 675 89.57 60.24 27.12
C SER A 675 89.02 59.31 25.98
N ALA A 676 88.29 58.19 26.16
CA ALA A 676 88.10 57.07 27.12
C ALA A 676 86.82 56.25 26.72
N ASN A 677 86.60 55.07 27.32
CA ASN A 677 85.33 54.30 27.51
C ASN A 677 84.81 53.19 26.55
N ILE A 678 84.14 52.23 27.21
CA ILE A 678 83.24 51.10 26.79
C ILE A 678 81.79 51.49 27.22
N PRO A 679 80.73 50.63 27.27
CA PRO A 679 80.16 49.59 26.38
C PRO A 679 78.63 49.82 26.05
N GLY A 680 77.96 48.88 25.35
CA GLY A 680 76.64 48.36 25.80
C GLY A 680 75.34 48.62 24.99
N SER A 681 74.42 47.63 25.10
CA SER A 681 72.92 47.64 24.93
C SER A 681 72.29 48.11 23.59
N ASP A 682 71.12 47.70 23.10
CA ASP A 682 70.07 46.68 23.34
C ASP A 682 68.87 47.08 22.41
N THR A 683 67.83 46.24 22.29
CA THR A 683 66.44 46.52 21.85
C THR A 683 66.05 46.72 20.37
N SER A 684 65.03 45.93 19.96
CA SER A 684 63.98 46.18 18.94
C SER A 684 64.39 46.39 17.46
N ASN A 685 63.62 45.91 16.46
CA ASN A 685 62.22 45.44 16.45
C ASN A 685 62.02 44.35 15.38
#